data_AF-A0AAD9UH84-F1
#
_entry.id   AF-A0AAD9UH84-F1
#
_cell.length_a   1.000
_cell.length_b   1.000
_cell.length_c   1.000
_cell.angle_alpha   90.00
_cell.angle_beta   90.00
_cell.angle_gamma   90.00
#
_symmetry.space_group_name_H-M   'P 1'
#
loop_
_entity.id
_entity.type
_entity.pdbx_description
1 polymer ?
#
loop_
_entity_poly.entity_id
_entity_poly.type
_entity_poly.pdbx_seq_one_letter_code
_entity_poly.pdbx_strand_id
1 'polypeptide(L)'
;MAMIPTVNSRYIFVAITVGCLLVVVLRQSLAPVSVITGRPVEFLMKRKPVCSVDVIRKYCLEHNYFPTGGRWLNSSYFPDLCRFPSNGVNKERVRECLTRRNVKKIVVLGDSNGLRYFLATKKILEQFLKCRTLKVERGSTMPDVGYFTKGTKLKASDIVVHHRDCSGCKSTTMSCRDSTTEINLEYVTMEFFLDTEVTTVRNPWQKNCNRSKEARLCRQSNTYQEFIFGEYLPSNEYPDVILLFSGNHDKARARPEKIRGDMEYLKMLIKKNIAKKTKVFWFSKFAEYWEKKPEYWKNMIYYEKWKTNPLIEHLNFELFDVLRTEFKETVDVIRKYCLEHNYFPTGGRWLNSSYFPDLCRFPSNGVNKERVRECLKRRNVTKIVVLGDSNGLRYFLATKRLLEKFLKCRTVKQEMNYSNPDVSYFTKGTDLKASDIVVHHRDCGGCRSIAESCSDNSTKINVEYISMEFYLDTEVTTVRNQWQKNCYPSREASYCRQSNTNQEFILGEYLEGNYPDVLLLFSGNHDKARAGLTKIRGDMEYLKMLVKKYVPKQTKVFWFSKITENQQQKSHYWRDLIFDEKWKTNAFLKRLNYELFDVLRTEFMETDGHILPFFDIYDMSFGVLDWVLDGIHRKVEWYDAVLSNWIQTFCET
;
A
#
# COMPACT_ATOMS: atom_id res chain seq x y z
N MET A 1 7.73 -62.20 46.81
CA MET A 1 6.36 -61.73 46.52
C MET A 1 6.44 -60.27 46.12
N ALA A 2 6.41 -59.99 44.82
CA ALA A 2 6.46 -58.62 44.30
C ALA A 2 5.09 -58.29 43.69
N MET A 3 4.45 -57.23 44.21
CA MET A 3 3.15 -56.76 43.75
C MET A 3 3.30 -56.02 42.41
N ILE A 4 2.50 -56.42 41.43
CA ILE A 4 2.34 -55.72 40.14
C ILE A 4 1.29 -54.61 40.34
N PRO A 5 1.52 -53.35 39.94
CA PRO A 5 0.50 -52.31 40.03
C PRO A 5 -0.54 -52.51 38.93
N THR A 6 -1.81 -52.55 39.32
CA THR A 6 -2.95 -52.55 38.42
C THR A 6 -3.10 -51.18 37.75
N VAL A 7 -2.90 -51.13 36.43
CA VAL A 7 -3.15 -49.92 35.64
C VAL A 7 -4.66 -49.74 35.47
N ASN A 8 -5.12 -48.56 35.84
CA ASN A 8 -6.51 -48.14 35.92
C ASN A 8 -7.13 -48.03 34.51
N SER A 9 -8.02 -48.96 34.14
CA SER A 9 -8.58 -49.15 32.78
C SER A 9 -9.41 -47.97 32.25
N ARG A 10 -9.72 -46.98 33.10
CA ARG A 10 -10.52 -45.80 32.71
C ARG A 10 -9.78 -44.81 31.81
N TYR A 11 -8.44 -44.77 31.85
CA TYR A 11 -7.67 -43.86 30.99
C TYR A 11 -7.49 -44.36 29.55
N ILE A 12 -7.57 -45.68 29.34
CA ILE A 12 -7.42 -46.30 28.01
C ILE A 12 -8.68 -46.05 27.17
N PHE A 13 -9.87 -46.05 27.79
CA PHE A 13 -11.12 -45.80 27.06
C PHE A 13 -11.26 -44.36 26.56
N VAL A 14 -10.79 -43.36 27.32
CA VAL A 14 -10.84 -41.95 26.90
C VAL A 14 -9.84 -41.68 25.76
N ALA A 15 -8.65 -42.28 25.81
CA ALA A 15 -7.64 -42.14 24.74
C ALA A 15 -8.10 -42.76 23.40
N ILE A 16 -8.78 -43.92 23.45
CA ILE A 16 -9.32 -44.58 22.25
C ILE A 16 -10.49 -43.76 21.66
N THR A 17 -11.34 -43.17 22.50
CA THR A 17 -12.50 -42.39 22.03
C THR A 17 -12.07 -41.06 21.40
N VAL A 18 -11.06 -40.38 21.97
CA VAL A 18 -10.48 -39.15 21.38
C VAL A 18 -9.69 -39.46 20.10
N GLY A 19 -8.98 -40.60 20.05
CA GLY A 19 -8.30 -41.06 18.84
C GLY A 19 -9.26 -41.38 17.67
N CYS A 20 -10.39 -42.03 17.95
CA CYS A 20 -11.40 -42.33 16.93
C CYS A 20 -12.14 -41.08 16.42
N LEU A 21 -12.44 -40.11 17.29
CA LEU A 21 -13.04 -38.83 16.88
C LEU A 21 -12.09 -37.99 16.02
N LEU A 22 -10.78 -37.98 16.31
CA LEU A 22 -9.78 -37.32 15.48
C LEU A 22 -9.62 -37.96 14.10
N VAL A 23 -9.73 -39.29 14.00
CA VAL A 23 -9.70 -40.00 12.70
C VAL A 23 -10.96 -39.74 11.87
N VAL A 24 -12.13 -39.57 12.49
CA VAL A 24 -13.37 -39.23 11.79
C VAL A 24 -13.35 -37.79 11.29
N VAL A 25 -12.82 -36.84 12.07
CA VAL A 25 -12.67 -35.44 11.66
C VAL A 25 -11.57 -35.26 10.60
N LEU A 26 -10.49 -36.04 10.64
CA LEU A 26 -9.43 -36.02 9.63
C LEU A 26 -9.78 -36.80 8.35
N ARG A 27 -10.75 -37.73 8.37
CA ARG A 27 -11.26 -38.38 7.14
C ARG A 27 -12.33 -37.56 6.41
N GLN A 28 -13.03 -36.64 7.07
CA GLN A 28 -13.98 -35.75 6.41
C GLN A 28 -13.33 -34.64 5.56
N SER A 29 -12.03 -34.41 5.69
CA SER A 29 -11.25 -33.47 4.87
C SER A 29 -10.57 -34.11 3.65
N LEU A 30 -10.77 -35.40 3.40
CA LEU A 30 -10.28 -36.13 2.22
C LEU A 30 -11.39 -36.95 1.54
N ALA A 31 -12.57 -36.35 1.36
CA ALA A 31 -13.54 -36.93 0.44
C ALA A 31 -12.95 -36.90 -0.99
N PRO A 32 -12.83 -38.04 -1.69
CA PRO A 32 -12.49 -38.03 -3.11
C PRO A 32 -13.55 -37.20 -3.83
N VAL A 33 -13.09 -36.28 -4.68
CA VAL A 33 -13.93 -35.50 -5.59
C VAL A 33 -14.85 -36.47 -6.29
N SER A 34 -16.11 -36.47 -5.85
CA SER A 34 -17.17 -37.21 -6.49
C SER A 34 -17.23 -36.69 -7.93
N VAL A 35 -17.14 -37.63 -8.87
CA VAL A 35 -17.39 -37.41 -10.29
C VAL A 35 -18.84 -36.93 -10.39
N ILE A 36 -19.03 -35.61 -10.36
CA ILE A 36 -20.31 -34.98 -10.59
C ILE A 36 -20.68 -35.26 -12.04
N THR A 37 -21.68 -36.09 -12.20
CA THR A 37 -22.34 -36.43 -13.45
C THR A 37 -22.93 -35.17 -14.10
N GLY A 38 -22.31 -34.74 -15.21
CA GLY A 38 -23.04 -34.38 -16.43
C GLY A 38 -24.08 -33.25 -16.43
N ARG A 39 -24.04 -32.25 -15.54
CA ARG A 39 -24.75 -30.96 -15.75
C ARG A 39 -23.77 -29.81 -15.99
N PRO A 40 -24.09 -28.87 -16.90
CA PRO A 40 -23.11 -28.30 -17.80
C PRO A 40 -22.25 -27.25 -17.10
N VAL A 41 -20.95 -27.51 -17.09
CA VAL A 41 -19.85 -26.57 -16.86
C VAL A 41 -20.09 -25.19 -17.53
N GLU A 42 -20.88 -25.17 -18.61
CA GLU A 42 -21.32 -24.00 -19.35
C GLU A 42 -22.13 -22.97 -18.53
N PHE A 43 -22.97 -23.39 -17.57
CA PHE A 43 -23.82 -22.46 -16.81
C PHE A 43 -23.02 -21.65 -15.76
N LEU A 44 -22.03 -22.28 -15.13
CA LEU A 44 -21.14 -21.59 -14.17
C LEU A 44 -20.12 -20.68 -14.86
N MET A 45 -19.73 -20.97 -16.11
CA MET A 45 -18.80 -20.11 -16.86
C MET A 45 -19.43 -18.78 -17.33
N LYS A 46 -20.76 -18.69 -17.49
CA LYS A 46 -21.44 -17.45 -17.93
C LYS A 46 -21.33 -16.29 -16.93
N ARG A 47 -21.10 -16.56 -15.64
CA ARG A 47 -21.02 -15.50 -14.60
C ARG A 47 -19.61 -14.94 -14.38
N LYS A 48 -18.56 -15.53 -14.95
CA LYS A 48 -17.19 -15.03 -14.76
C LYS A 48 -16.93 -13.77 -15.62
N PRO A 49 -16.18 -12.78 -15.10
CA PRO A 49 -15.81 -11.61 -15.89
C PRO A 49 -14.89 -12.00 -17.05
N VAL A 50 -14.87 -11.19 -18.11
CA VAL A 50 -13.91 -11.38 -19.21
C VAL A 50 -12.49 -11.11 -18.69
N CYS A 51 -11.54 -11.99 -19.00
CA CYS A 51 -10.15 -11.81 -18.58
C CYS A 51 -9.57 -10.48 -19.07
N SER A 52 -9.06 -9.68 -18.15
CA SER A 52 -8.40 -8.40 -18.42
C SER A 52 -7.30 -8.14 -17.40
N VAL A 53 -6.40 -7.20 -17.71
CA VAL A 53 -5.38 -6.73 -16.75
C VAL A 53 -6.03 -6.20 -15.47
N ASP A 54 -7.18 -5.54 -15.57
CA ASP A 54 -7.87 -4.98 -14.42
C ASP A 54 -8.48 -6.07 -13.53
N VAL A 55 -9.00 -7.15 -14.12
CA VAL A 55 -9.48 -8.31 -13.36
C VAL A 55 -8.33 -8.99 -12.63
N ILE A 56 -7.18 -9.16 -13.29
CA ILE A 56 -5.97 -9.74 -12.66
C ILE A 56 -5.46 -8.84 -11.54
N ARG A 57 -5.36 -7.52 -11.76
CA ARG A 57 -4.94 -6.56 -10.73
C ARG A 57 -5.88 -6.56 -9.54
N LYS A 58 -7.19 -6.56 -9.78
CA LYS A 58 -8.20 -6.64 -8.73
C LYS A 58 -8.01 -7.90 -7.89
N TYR A 59 -7.84 -9.06 -8.54
CA TYR A 59 -7.56 -10.30 -7.84
C TYR A 59 -6.29 -10.22 -7.00
N CYS A 60 -5.18 -9.74 -7.58
CA CYS A 60 -3.91 -9.57 -6.89
C CYS A 60 -4.06 -8.73 -5.62
N LEU A 61 -4.76 -7.59 -5.73
CA LEU A 61 -5.06 -6.71 -4.61
C LEU A 61 -5.90 -7.40 -3.52
N GLU A 62 -6.97 -8.09 -3.90
CA GLU A 62 -7.88 -8.76 -2.98
C GLU A 62 -7.24 -9.96 -2.26
N HIS A 63 -6.45 -10.76 -2.98
CA HIS A 63 -5.95 -12.04 -2.49
C HIS A 63 -4.51 -11.96 -1.96
N ASN A 64 -3.78 -10.87 -2.24
CA ASN A 64 -2.35 -10.72 -1.99
C ASN A 64 -1.52 -11.86 -2.58
N TYR A 65 -1.92 -12.32 -3.77
CA TYR A 65 -1.20 -13.34 -4.51
C TYR A 65 -1.55 -13.28 -6.00
N PHE A 66 -0.73 -13.92 -6.84
CA PHE A 66 -1.08 -14.11 -8.25
C PHE A 66 -2.37 -14.94 -8.39
N PRO A 67 -3.17 -14.75 -9.46
CA PRO A 67 -4.27 -15.65 -9.77
C PRO A 67 -3.83 -17.11 -9.81
N THR A 68 -4.47 -17.94 -8.99
CA THR A 68 -4.26 -19.40 -8.94
C THR A 68 -5.52 -20.13 -9.39
N GLY A 69 -5.37 -21.41 -9.70
CA GLY A 69 -6.50 -22.26 -10.08
C GLY A 69 -6.93 -22.12 -11.54
N GLY A 70 -7.52 -23.19 -12.05
CA GLY A 70 -7.94 -23.35 -13.42
C GLY A 70 -7.81 -24.79 -13.87
N ARG A 71 -8.29 -25.07 -15.07
CA ARG A 71 -8.32 -26.43 -15.62
C ARG A 71 -7.91 -26.46 -17.07
N TRP A 72 -7.19 -27.52 -17.43
CA TRP A 72 -6.91 -27.84 -18.82
C TRP A 72 -8.10 -28.62 -19.40
N LEU A 73 -8.63 -28.16 -20.52
CA LEU A 73 -9.62 -28.88 -21.31
C LEU A 73 -9.15 -28.82 -22.76
N ASN A 74 -8.93 -29.98 -23.39
CA ASN A 74 -8.52 -30.09 -24.80
C ASN A 74 -7.34 -29.17 -25.16
N SER A 75 -6.23 -29.25 -24.40
CA SER A 75 -5.02 -28.43 -24.58
C SER A 75 -5.22 -26.91 -24.41
N SER A 76 -6.35 -26.47 -23.89
CA SER A 76 -6.64 -25.08 -23.55
C SER A 76 -6.77 -24.91 -22.04
N TYR A 77 -6.14 -23.88 -21.49
CA TYR A 77 -6.22 -23.56 -20.07
C TYR A 77 -7.36 -22.58 -19.80
N PHE A 78 -8.25 -22.93 -18.87
CA PHE A 78 -9.36 -22.11 -18.43
C PHE A 78 -9.12 -21.67 -16.98
N PRO A 79 -8.72 -20.41 -16.74
CA PRO A 79 -8.46 -19.93 -15.40
C PRO A 79 -9.75 -19.88 -14.57
N ASP A 80 -9.65 -20.10 -13.26
CA ASP A 80 -10.82 -20.01 -12.40
C ASP A 80 -11.30 -18.57 -12.18
N LEU A 81 -10.40 -17.60 -12.32
CA LEU A 81 -10.67 -16.18 -12.10
C LEU A 81 -11.63 -15.56 -13.13
N CYS A 82 -11.47 -15.90 -14.40
CA CYS A 82 -12.10 -15.16 -15.49
C CYS A 82 -12.34 -16.07 -16.69
N ARG A 83 -13.13 -15.60 -17.66
CA ARG A 83 -13.33 -16.31 -18.92
C ARG A 83 -12.63 -15.58 -20.06
N PHE A 84 -11.94 -16.34 -20.90
CA PHE A 84 -11.62 -15.85 -22.23
C PHE A 84 -12.91 -15.84 -23.09
N PRO A 85 -13.01 -14.95 -24.09
CA PRO A 85 -14.11 -15.01 -25.05
C PRO A 85 -14.24 -16.42 -25.64
N SER A 86 -15.47 -16.90 -25.85
CA SER A 86 -15.79 -18.26 -26.35
C SER A 86 -15.07 -18.61 -27.66
N ASN A 87 -14.68 -17.60 -28.42
CA ASN A 87 -14.02 -17.74 -29.72
C ASN A 87 -12.49 -17.84 -29.60
N GLY A 88 -11.98 -18.02 -28.37
CA GLY A 88 -10.54 -18.05 -28.07
C GLY A 88 -9.85 -16.71 -28.32
N VAL A 89 -8.53 -16.79 -28.49
CA VAL A 89 -7.72 -15.66 -28.95
C VAL A 89 -8.02 -15.44 -30.44
N ASN A 90 -8.99 -14.57 -30.74
CA ASN A 90 -9.29 -14.17 -32.10
C ASN A 90 -8.10 -13.37 -32.67
N LYS A 91 -7.55 -13.83 -33.79
CA LYS A 91 -6.32 -13.32 -34.41
C LYS A 91 -6.48 -11.86 -34.86
N GLU A 92 -7.61 -11.55 -35.46
CA GLU A 92 -7.98 -10.21 -35.92
C GLU A 92 -8.05 -9.25 -34.74
N ARG A 93 -8.64 -9.67 -33.61
CA ARG A 93 -8.66 -8.89 -32.37
C ARG A 93 -7.28 -8.67 -31.79
N VAL A 94 -6.38 -9.65 -31.84
CA VAL A 94 -4.98 -9.45 -31.41
C VAL A 94 -4.30 -8.43 -32.30
N ARG A 95 -4.44 -8.56 -33.62
CA ARG A 95 -3.90 -7.61 -34.60
C ARG A 95 -4.44 -6.19 -34.40
N GLU A 96 -5.76 -6.04 -34.28
CA GLU A 96 -6.42 -4.77 -33.99
C GLU A 96 -5.94 -4.18 -32.67
N CYS A 97 -5.78 -5.00 -31.63
CA CYS A 97 -5.29 -4.57 -30.34
C CYS A 97 -3.85 -4.03 -30.45
N LEU A 98 -2.94 -4.78 -31.08
CA LEU A 98 -1.55 -4.37 -31.27
C LEU A 98 -1.44 -3.10 -32.09
N THR A 99 -2.23 -2.98 -33.16
CA THR A 99 -2.30 -1.79 -34.03
C THR A 99 -2.83 -0.57 -33.26
N ARG A 100 -3.98 -0.72 -32.60
CA ARG A 100 -4.62 0.34 -31.79
C ARG A 100 -3.73 0.81 -30.64
N ARG A 101 -2.93 -0.09 -30.07
CA ARG A 101 -1.96 0.21 -29.00
C ARG A 101 -0.60 0.67 -29.55
N ASN A 102 -0.45 0.76 -30.88
CA ASN A 102 0.79 1.13 -31.56
C ASN A 102 2.00 0.31 -31.07
N VAL A 103 1.82 -1.00 -30.90
CA VAL A 103 2.88 -1.91 -30.47
C VAL A 103 3.76 -2.25 -31.66
N LYS A 104 5.02 -1.81 -31.62
CA LYS A 104 6.03 -2.04 -32.66
C LYS A 104 7.13 -2.98 -32.20
N LYS A 105 7.41 -3.04 -30.89
CA LYS A 105 8.44 -3.92 -30.34
C LYS A 105 8.00 -4.63 -29.06
N ILE A 106 8.14 -5.95 -29.06
CA ILE A 106 7.89 -6.84 -27.93
C ILE A 106 9.20 -7.52 -27.55
N VAL A 107 9.62 -7.38 -26.30
CA VAL A 107 10.80 -8.07 -25.76
C VAL A 107 10.33 -9.12 -24.75
N VAL A 108 10.86 -10.33 -24.87
CA VAL A 108 10.64 -11.44 -23.94
C VAL A 108 11.94 -11.69 -23.19
N LEU A 109 11.89 -11.63 -21.87
CA LEU A 109 13.02 -11.84 -20.96
C LEU A 109 12.76 -13.08 -20.12
N GLY A 110 13.76 -13.94 -19.96
CA GLY A 110 13.69 -15.11 -19.09
C GLY A 110 14.70 -16.18 -19.48
N ASP A 111 14.62 -17.31 -18.78
CA ASP A 111 15.45 -18.50 -19.03
C ASP A 111 14.95 -19.30 -20.25
N SER A 112 15.28 -20.61 -20.29
CA SER A 112 14.81 -21.51 -21.33
C SER A 112 13.27 -21.55 -21.48
N ASN A 113 12.49 -21.28 -20.42
CA ASN A 113 11.05 -21.14 -20.52
C ASN A 113 10.66 -19.83 -21.22
N GLY A 114 11.36 -18.73 -20.92
CA GLY A 114 11.22 -17.46 -21.65
C GLY A 114 11.36 -17.64 -23.16
N LEU A 115 12.34 -18.44 -23.61
CA LEU A 115 12.49 -18.79 -25.03
C LEU A 115 11.26 -19.55 -25.57
N ARG A 116 10.70 -20.49 -24.81
CA ARG A 116 9.48 -21.22 -25.23
C ARG A 116 8.29 -20.26 -25.37
N TYR A 117 8.14 -19.27 -24.49
CA TYR A 117 7.09 -18.26 -24.60
C TYR A 117 7.33 -17.27 -25.73
N PHE A 118 8.58 -16.93 -26.03
CA PHE A 118 8.93 -16.19 -27.25
C PHE A 118 8.48 -16.95 -28.50
N LEU A 119 8.77 -18.26 -28.60
CA LEU A 119 8.33 -19.09 -29.72
C LEU A 119 6.81 -19.23 -29.79
N ALA A 120 6.12 -19.31 -28.65
CA ALA A 120 4.66 -19.29 -28.61
C ALA A 120 4.10 -17.94 -29.11
N THR A 121 4.72 -16.84 -28.71
CA THR A 121 4.36 -15.49 -29.15
C THR A 121 4.57 -15.33 -30.66
N LYS A 122 5.71 -15.80 -31.18
CA LYS A 122 5.98 -15.90 -32.62
C LYS A 122 4.88 -16.67 -33.33
N LYS A 123 4.51 -17.86 -32.84
CA LYS A 123 3.44 -18.69 -33.43
C LYS A 123 2.09 -17.98 -33.43
N ILE A 124 1.80 -17.11 -32.46
CA ILE A 124 0.58 -16.28 -32.45
C ILE A 124 0.67 -15.21 -33.54
N LEU A 125 1.79 -14.48 -33.63
CA LEU A 125 1.99 -13.45 -34.65
C LEU A 125 1.98 -14.02 -36.08
N GLU A 126 2.55 -15.21 -36.29
CA GLU A 126 2.59 -15.90 -37.60
C GLU A 126 1.20 -16.29 -38.13
N GLN A 127 0.16 -16.20 -37.30
CA GLN A 127 -1.21 -16.44 -37.74
C GLN A 127 -1.76 -15.29 -38.60
N PHE A 128 -1.14 -14.10 -38.56
CA PHE A 128 -1.57 -12.92 -39.32
C PHE A 128 -0.43 -12.02 -39.84
N LEU A 129 0.84 -12.36 -39.55
CA LEU A 129 2.05 -11.68 -40.02
C LEU A 129 3.07 -12.71 -40.56
N LYS A 130 3.97 -12.30 -41.46
CA LYS A 130 5.13 -13.13 -41.86
C LYS A 130 6.34 -12.77 -41.02
N CYS A 131 6.87 -13.73 -40.26
CA CYS A 131 8.04 -13.52 -39.40
C CYS A 131 9.33 -13.97 -40.08
N ARG A 132 10.37 -13.11 -40.02
CA ARG A 132 11.74 -13.42 -40.47
C ARG A 132 12.73 -13.17 -39.34
N THR A 133 13.71 -14.05 -39.19
CA THR A 133 14.79 -13.88 -38.22
C THR A 133 15.75 -12.78 -38.68
N LEU A 134 16.08 -11.85 -37.79
CA LEU A 134 16.99 -10.73 -38.06
C LEU A 134 18.40 -10.96 -37.49
N LYS A 135 18.46 -11.47 -36.26
CA LYS A 135 19.70 -11.84 -35.59
C LYS A 135 19.46 -12.97 -34.58
N VAL A 136 20.45 -13.83 -34.44
CA VAL A 136 20.52 -14.92 -33.46
C VAL A 136 21.92 -14.89 -32.88
N GLU A 137 22.00 -15.04 -31.58
CA GLU A 137 23.24 -15.20 -30.85
C GLU A 137 23.98 -16.50 -31.25
N ARG A 138 25.28 -16.37 -31.56
CA ARG A 138 26.17 -17.49 -31.89
C ARG A 138 26.80 -18.08 -30.61
N GLY A 139 27.22 -19.35 -30.64
CA GLY A 139 27.77 -20.04 -29.47
C GLY A 139 26.71 -20.74 -28.61
N SER A 140 27.12 -21.53 -27.62
CA SER A 140 26.22 -22.21 -26.67
C SER A 140 26.13 -21.44 -25.36
N THR A 141 27.24 -21.40 -24.62
CA THR A 141 27.31 -20.89 -23.23
C THR A 141 28.08 -19.59 -23.07
N MET A 142 28.78 -19.11 -24.10
CA MET A 142 29.37 -17.76 -24.08
C MET A 142 28.47 -16.80 -24.85
N PRO A 143 28.03 -15.69 -24.23
CA PRO A 143 27.20 -14.75 -24.93
C PRO A 143 27.86 -14.11 -26.17
N ASP A 144 27.09 -13.94 -27.25
CA ASP A 144 27.60 -13.34 -28.50
C ASP A 144 27.60 -11.81 -28.44
N VAL A 145 28.78 -11.22 -28.24
CA VAL A 145 28.98 -9.76 -28.27
C VAL A 145 28.44 -9.13 -29.57
N GLY A 146 28.54 -9.84 -30.69
CA GLY A 146 28.00 -9.40 -31.98
C GLY A 146 26.48 -9.23 -31.97
N TYR A 147 25.75 -10.06 -31.21
CA TYR A 147 24.30 -9.92 -31.06
C TYR A 147 23.92 -8.60 -30.40
N PHE A 148 24.63 -8.21 -29.34
CA PHE A 148 24.32 -7.01 -28.53
C PHE A 148 24.80 -5.70 -29.16
N THR A 149 25.81 -5.75 -30.03
CA THR A 149 26.36 -4.59 -30.74
C THR A 149 25.67 -4.33 -32.08
N LYS A 150 25.14 -5.36 -32.75
CA LYS A 150 24.48 -5.22 -34.05
C LYS A 150 23.21 -4.36 -33.95
N GLY A 151 23.24 -3.21 -34.62
CA GLY A 151 22.13 -2.26 -34.68
C GLY A 151 21.99 -1.40 -33.43
N THR A 152 22.98 -1.40 -32.52
CA THR A 152 22.99 -0.60 -31.30
C THR A 152 24.15 0.39 -31.32
N LYS A 153 24.20 1.27 -30.32
CA LYS A 153 25.33 2.20 -30.12
C LYS A 153 26.47 1.60 -29.28
N LEU A 154 26.36 0.32 -28.90
CA LEU A 154 27.35 -0.36 -28.06
C LEU A 154 28.54 -0.82 -28.90
N LYS A 155 29.75 -0.73 -28.35
CA LYS A 155 30.97 -1.23 -28.98
C LYS A 155 31.33 -2.59 -28.41
N ALA A 156 31.84 -3.48 -29.26
CA ALA A 156 32.27 -4.81 -28.84
C ALA A 156 33.39 -4.76 -27.78
N SER A 157 34.27 -3.75 -27.86
CA SER A 157 35.35 -3.52 -26.88
C SER A 157 34.86 -3.21 -25.47
N ASP A 158 33.61 -2.75 -25.33
CA ASP A 158 33.08 -2.28 -24.05
C ASP A 158 32.34 -3.40 -23.31
N ILE A 159 32.04 -4.52 -23.99
CA ILE A 159 31.23 -5.61 -23.47
C ILE A 159 32.13 -6.75 -23.01
N VAL A 160 31.97 -7.17 -21.76
CA VAL A 160 32.62 -8.34 -21.19
C VAL A 160 31.59 -9.44 -21.04
N VAL A 161 31.91 -10.62 -21.54
CA VAL A 161 31.03 -11.79 -21.50
C VAL A 161 31.62 -12.87 -20.61
N HIS A 162 30.76 -13.52 -19.84
CA HIS A 162 31.06 -14.63 -18.95
C HIS A 162 30.21 -15.84 -19.34
N HIS A 163 30.62 -17.02 -18.89
CA HIS A 163 29.90 -18.26 -19.17
C HIS A 163 28.51 -18.25 -18.49
N ARG A 164 27.48 -18.64 -19.24
CA ARG A 164 26.11 -18.90 -18.73
C ARG A 164 25.85 -20.38 -18.57
N ASP A 165 25.00 -20.75 -17.61
CA ASP A 165 24.68 -22.15 -17.32
C ASP A 165 23.74 -22.72 -18.41
N CYS A 166 22.86 -21.90 -18.98
CA CYS A 166 21.97 -22.33 -20.05
C CYS A 166 22.61 -22.32 -21.45
N SER A 167 23.04 -23.49 -21.93
CA SER A 167 23.58 -23.68 -23.29
C SER A 167 22.57 -23.49 -24.43
N GLY A 168 21.26 -23.58 -24.13
CA GLY A 168 20.17 -23.44 -25.09
C GLY A 168 19.53 -22.04 -25.14
N CYS A 169 19.90 -21.14 -24.23
CA CYS A 169 19.26 -19.85 -24.07
C CYS A 169 19.88 -18.78 -24.96
N LYS A 170 19.74 -18.93 -26.28
CA LYS A 170 20.31 -17.98 -27.26
C LYS A 170 19.32 -16.88 -27.57
N SER A 171 19.74 -15.63 -27.37
CA SER A 171 18.97 -14.44 -27.71
C SER A 171 18.69 -14.39 -29.21
N THR A 172 17.49 -13.96 -29.58
CA THR A 172 17.00 -13.98 -30.96
C THR A 172 16.09 -12.79 -31.22
N THR A 173 16.25 -12.12 -32.37
CA THR A 173 15.35 -11.06 -32.83
C THR A 173 14.71 -11.45 -34.17
N MET A 174 13.42 -11.16 -34.31
CA MET A 174 12.63 -11.38 -35.52
C MET A 174 11.81 -10.14 -35.86
N SER A 175 11.56 -9.92 -37.16
CA SER A 175 10.58 -8.94 -37.65
C SER A 175 9.40 -9.72 -38.23
N CYS A 176 8.22 -9.47 -37.67
CA CYS A 176 6.94 -10.01 -38.12
C CYS A 176 6.17 -8.90 -38.81
N ARG A 177 5.92 -9.03 -40.12
CA ARG A 177 5.30 -7.94 -40.88
C ARG A 177 4.37 -8.41 -41.99
N ASP A 178 3.52 -7.49 -42.41
CA ASP A 178 2.78 -7.53 -43.67
C ASP A 178 2.85 -6.16 -44.39
N SER A 179 1.90 -5.83 -45.26
CA SER A 179 1.89 -4.56 -45.99
C SER A 179 1.58 -3.34 -45.12
N THR A 180 1.04 -3.52 -43.91
CA THR A 180 0.51 -2.42 -43.08
C THR A 180 1.08 -2.38 -41.67
N THR A 181 1.61 -3.51 -41.18
CA THR A 181 2.05 -3.65 -39.79
C THR A 181 3.41 -4.34 -39.73
N GLU A 182 4.31 -3.82 -38.89
CA GLU A 182 5.59 -4.46 -38.54
C GLU A 182 5.76 -4.49 -37.02
N ILE A 183 6.05 -5.68 -36.49
CA ILE A 183 6.30 -5.93 -35.07
C ILE A 183 7.63 -6.66 -34.94
N ASN A 184 8.56 -6.03 -34.23
CA ASN A 184 9.83 -6.64 -33.83
C ASN A 184 9.61 -7.46 -32.56
N LEU A 185 9.87 -8.76 -32.64
CA LEU A 185 9.82 -9.67 -31.50
C LEU A 185 11.25 -10.08 -31.14
N GLU A 186 11.63 -9.87 -29.89
CA GLU A 186 12.97 -10.15 -29.41
C GLU A 186 12.92 -11.01 -28.15
N TYR A 187 13.70 -12.08 -28.11
CA TYR A 187 14.03 -12.82 -26.89
C TYR A 187 15.44 -12.44 -26.47
N VAL A 188 15.57 -12.02 -25.21
CA VAL A 188 16.87 -11.79 -24.57
C VAL A 188 16.92 -12.70 -23.36
N THR A 189 17.95 -13.55 -23.31
CA THR A 189 18.10 -14.48 -22.19
C THR A 189 18.27 -13.71 -20.88
N MET A 190 17.68 -14.22 -19.81
CA MET A 190 17.86 -13.75 -18.45
C MET A 190 17.60 -14.94 -17.50
N GLU A 191 18.67 -15.65 -17.12
CA GLU A 191 18.54 -16.89 -16.36
C GLU A 191 18.16 -16.64 -14.89
N PHE A 192 18.67 -15.55 -14.31
CA PHE A 192 18.46 -15.16 -12.91
C PHE A 192 17.95 -13.73 -12.77
N PHE A 193 17.43 -13.38 -11.59
CA PHE A 193 17.11 -11.98 -11.26
C PHE A 193 18.35 -11.10 -11.15
N LEU A 194 19.49 -11.69 -10.80
CA LEU A 194 20.79 -11.04 -10.78
C LEU A 194 21.85 -11.97 -11.36
N ASP A 195 22.54 -11.53 -12.40
CA ASP A 195 23.63 -12.27 -13.03
C ASP A 195 24.74 -11.34 -13.51
N THR A 196 25.86 -11.92 -13.95
CA THR A 196 27.04 -11.22 -14.47
C THR A 196 27.45 -11.77 -15.85
N GLU A 197 26.58 -12.51 -16.55
CA GLU A 197 26.87 -13.12 -17.87
C GLU A 197 27.34 -12.11 -18.91
N VAL A 198 26.79 -10.89 -18.89
CA VAL A 198 27.22 -9.79 -19.74
C VAL A 198 27.34 -8.55 -18.89
N THR A 199 28.52 -7.96 -18.85
CA THR A 199 28.83 -6.73 -18.15
C THR A 199 29.48 -5.75 -19.12
N THR A 200 29.72 -4.53 -18.67
CA THR A 200 30.48 -3.57 -19.47
C THR A 200 31.64 -3.03 -18.65
N VAL A 201 32.77 -2.77 -19.32
CA VAL A 201 33.94 -2.13 -18.73
C VAL A 201 34.25 -0.90 -19.58
N ARG A 202 34.04 0.28 -19.01
CA ARG A 202 34.31 1.56 -19.68
C ARG A 202 35.23 2.38 -18.80
N ASN A 203 36.29 2.93 -19.40
CA ASN A 203 37.19 3.81 -18.68
C ASN A 203 36.47 5.16 -18.41
N PRO A 204 36.20 5.53 -17.15
CA PRO A 204 35.48 6.77 -16.83
C PRO A 204 36.20 8.04 -17.33
N TRP A 205 37.50 7.93 -17.60
CA TRP A 205 38.37 9.02 -18.05
C TRP A 205 38.45 9.17 -19.57
N GLN A 206 37.71 8.39 -20.36
CA GLN A 206 37.63 8.60 -21.80
C GLN A 206 36.98 9.96 -22.11
N LYS A 207 37.71 10.83 -22.83
CA LYS A 207 37.34 12.22 -23.17
C LYS A 207 35.93 12.39 -23.77
N ASN A 208 35.36 11.33 -24.33
CA ASN A 208 34.04 11.35 -25.00
C ASN A 208 32.86 11.07 -24.03
N CYS A 209 33.10 10.78 -22.75
CA CYS A 209 32.05 10.56 -21.75
C CYS A 209 31.58 11.85 -21.06
N ASN A 210 31.93 13.02 -21.58
CA ASN A 210 31.58 14.31 -20.99
C ASN A 210 30.22 14.85 -21.49
N ARG A 211 29.25 14.90 -20.56
CA ARG A 211 28.07 15.80 -20.47
C ARG A 211 27.03 15.88 -21.61
N SER A 212 27.10 15.08 -22.67
CA SER A 212 26.02 15.00 -23.69
C SER A 212 24.87 14.06 -23.27
N LYS A 213 23.77 14.02 -24.03
CA LYS A 213 22.68 13.02 -23.90
C LYS A 213 23.16 11.54 -23.97
N GLU A 214 24.43 11.31 -24.30
CA GLU A 214 25.09 10.00 -24.33
C GLU A 214 25.63 9.56 -22.95
N ALA A 215 25.52 10.38 -21.91
CA ALA A 215 25.95 10.05 -20.54
C ALA A 215 25.34 8.74 -19.99
N ARG A 216 24.19 8.29 -20.49
CA ARG A 216 23.61 6.97 -20.14
C ARG A 216 24.45 5.81 -20.66
N LEU A 217 25.09 5.95 -21.81
CA LEU A 217 25.94 4.92 -22.43
C LEU A 217 27.33 4.86 -21.79
N CYS A 218 27.75 5.84 -21.00
CA CYS A 218 29.03 5.80 -20.29
C CYS A 218 28.96 5.12 -18.91
N ARG A 219 27.87 4.42 -18.61
CA ARG A 219 27.75 3.67 -17.36
C ARG A 219 28.49 2.35 -17.49
N GLN A 220 29.19 1.99 -16.42
CA GLN A 220 29.65 0.63 -16.21
C GLN A 220 28.46 -0.18 -15.66
N SER A 221 28.17 -1.31 -16.28
CA SER A 221 27.21 -2.29 -15.79
C SER A 221 27.98 -3.44 -15.17
N ASN A 222 27.79 -3.66 -13.88
CA ASN A 222 28.43 -4.75 -13.13
C ASN A 222 27.58 -6.02 -13.15
N THR A 223 26.32 -5.91 -13.57
CA THR A 223 25.39 -7.03 -13.69
C THR A 223 24.75 -7.06 -15.07
N TYR A 224 24.26 -8.22 -15.45
CA TYR A 224 23.58 -8.42 -16.71
C TYR A 224 22.27 -7.64 -16.79
N GLN A 225 21.57 -7.49 -15.67
CA GLN A 225 20.35 -6.70 -15.58
C GLN A 225 20.66 -5.20 -15.70
N GLU A 226 21.76 -4.70 -15.12
CA GLU A 226 22.22 -3.33 -15.37
C GLU A 226 22.51 -3.11 -16.86
N PHE A 227 23.19 -4.08 -17.50
CA PHE A 227 23.49 -4.02 -18.91
C PHE A 227 22.21 -4.00 -19.76
N ILE A 228 21.28 -4.94 -19.56
CA ILE A 228 20.05 -5.04 -20.33
C ILE A 228 19.18 -3.79 -20.18
N PHE A 229 18.87 -3.41 -18.94
CA PHE A 229 17.93 -2.32 -18.67
C PHE A 229 18.58 -0.94 -18.81
N GLY A 230 19.85 -0.79 -18.46
CA GLY A 230 20.58 0.47 -18.43
C GLY A 230 21.26 0.86 -19.74
N GLU A 231 21.69 -0.12 -20.56
CA GLU A 231 22.50 0.12 -21.75
C GLU A 231 21.91 -0.47 -23.04
N TYR A 232 21.56 -1.76 -23.04
CA TYR A 232 21.11 -2.47 -24.24
C TYR A 232 19.75 -1.99 -24.74
N LEU A 233 18.69 -2.09 -23.93
CA LEU A 233 17.35 -1.66 -24.36
C LEU A 233 17.29 -0.16 -24.71
N PRO A 234 17.93 0.76 -23.95
CA PRO A 234 17.98 2.17 -24.33
C PRO A 234 18.76 2.45 -25.63
N SER A 235 19.75 1.62 -25.98
CA SER A 235 20.54 1.78 -27.21
C SER A 235 19.91 1.11 -28.44
N ASN A 236 18.86 0.31 -28.25
CA ASN A 236 18.24 -0.54 -29.27
C ASN A 236 16.72 -0.29 -29.40
N GLU A 237 16.27 0.97 -29.44
CA GLU A 237 14.85 1.37 -29.42
C GLU A 237 14.03 0.74 -28.26
N TYR A 238 13.50 1.59 -27.37
CA TYR A 238 12.73 1.09 -26.22
C TYR A 238 11.54 0.21 -26.68
N PRO A 239 11.39 -1.00 -26.12
CA PRO A 239 10.24 -1.85 -26.43
C PRO A 239 8.95 -1.19 -25.94
N ASP A 240 7.84 -1.46 -26.63
CA ASP A 240 6.51 -1.04 -26.16
C ASP A 240 5.97 -2.02 -25.11
N VAL A 241 6.36 -3.30 -25.22
CA VAL A 241 5.96 -4.36 -24.29
C VAL A 241 7.18 -5.19 -23.88
N ILE A 242 7.32 -5.46 -22.59
CA ILE A 242 8.26 -6.43 -22.02
C ILE A 242 7.43 -7.54 -21.36
N LEU A 243 7.68 -8.79 -21.76
CA LEU A 243 7.17 -10.00 -21.11
C LEU A 243 8.32 -10.59 -20.29
N LEU A 244 8.28 -10.37 -18.98
CA LEU A 244 9.33 -10.77 -18.05
C LEU A 244 8.92 -12.07 -17.35
N PHE A 245 9.59 -13.17 -17.68
CA PHE A 245 9.39 -14.47 -17.08
C PHE A 245 10.44 -14.71 -16.00
N SER A 246 9.97 -15.00 -14.79
CA SER A 246 10.84 -15.35 -13.68
C SER A 246 11.55 -16.68 -13.96
N GLY A 247 12.89 -16.68 -13.99
CA GLY A 247 13.66 -17.88 -14.29
C GLY A 247 13.48 -18.95 -13.22
N ASN A 248 13.32 -20.22 -13.58
CA ASN A 248 13.26 -21.30 -12.61
C ASN A 248 14.64 -21.62 -12.00
N HIS A 249 15.70 -20.99 -12.49
CA HIS A 249 17.07 -21.20 -12.04
C HIS A 249 17.37 -20.51 -10.70
N ASP A 250 16.69 -19.43 -10.32
CA ASP A 250 16.98 -18.71 -9.05
C ASP A 250 16.92 -19.60 -7.80
N LYS A 251 16.12 -20.69 -7.84
CA LYS A 251 16.03 -21.69 -6.76
C LYS A 251 17.37 -22.35 -6.44
N ALA A 252 18.33 -22.34 -7.38
CA ALA A 252 19.63 -22.99 -7.25
C ALA A 252 20.71 -22.10 -6.62
N ARG A 253 20.57 -20.77 -6.64
CA ARG A 253 21.67 -19.84 -6.31
C ARG A 253 21.56 -19.11 -4.97
N ALA A 254 20.39 -19.08 -4.32
CA ALA A 254 20.20 -18.16 -3.20
C ALA A 254 19.14 -18.59 -2.19
N ARG A 255 19.31 -18.10 -0.95
CA ARG A 255 18.28 -18.12 0.10
C ARG A 255 17.13 -17.19 -0.31
N PRO A 256 15.89 -17.44 0.13
CA PRO A 256 14.74 -16.60 -0.21
C PRO A 256 14.97 -15.10 0.03
N GLU A 257 15.67 -14.72 1.11
CA GLU A 257 15.94 -13.32 1.45
C GLU A 257 16.87 -12.65 0.43
N LYS A 258 17.87 -13.39 -0.06
CA LYS A 258 18.77 -12.90 -1.10
C LYS A 258 18.03 -12.78 -2.44
N ILE A 259 17.21 -13.76 -2.78
CA ILE A 259 16.37 -13.71 -3.99
C ILE A 259 15.43 -12.51 -3.95
N ARG A 260 14.81 -12.24 -2.80
CA ARG A 260 13.99 -11.05 -2.59
C ARG A 260 14.78 -9.75 -2.83
N GLY A 261 16.01 -9.67 -2.31
CA GLY A 261 16.92 -8.55 -2.57
C GLY A 261 17.22 -8.36 -4.06
N ASP A 262 17.50 -9.47 -4.77
CA ASP A 262 17.76 -9.47 -6.21
C ASP A 262 16.51 -9.03 -7.01
N MET A 263 15.31 -9.47 -6.60
CA MET A 263 14.04 -9.03 -7.19
C MET A 263 13.78 -7.54 -6.99
N GLU A 264 14.02 -7.01 -5.78
CA GLU A 264 13.89 -5.58 -5.48
C GLU A 264 14.86 -4.74 -6.32
N TYR A 265 16.10 -5.23 -6.47
CA TYR A 265 17.10 -4.59 -7.30
C TYR A 265 16.70 -4.58 -8.79
N LEU A 266 16.21 -5.71 -9.33
CA LEU A 266 15.66 -5.78 -10.68
C LEU A 266 14.47 -4.83 -10.87
N LYS A 267 13.54 -4.78 -9.91
CA LYS A 267 12.41 -3.84 -9.93
C LYS A 267 12.89 -2.40 -9.99
N MET A 268 13.87 -2.04 -9.17
CA MET A 268 14.50 -0.71 -9.17
C MET A 268 15.11 -0.39 -10.55
N LEU A 269 15.86 -1.33 -11.16
CA LEU A 269 16.46 -1.13 -12.48
C LEU A 269 15.42 -0.90 -13.57
N ILE A 270 14.32 -1.66 -13.56
CA ILE A 270 13.19 -1.48 -14.47
C ILE A 270 12.62 -0.07 -14.30
N LYS A 271 12.28 0.35 -13.08
CA LYS A 271 11.71 1.68 -12.80
C LYS A 271 12.64 2.81 -13.22
N LYS A 272 13.95 2.64 -12.99
CA LYS A 272 14.96 3.66 -13.26
C LYS A 272 15.23 3.84 -14.75
N ASN A 273 15.26 2.76 -15.53
CA ASN A 273 15.82 2.80 -16.88
C ASN A 273 14.81 2.54 -18.01
N ILE A 274 13.67 1.89 -17.74
CA ILE A 274 12.64 1.63 -18.76
C ILE A 274 11.80 2.88 -19.02
N ALA A 275 11.48 3.13 -20.30
CA ALA A 275 10.64 4.25 -20.69
C ALA A 275 9.22 4.12 -20.10
N LYS A 276 8.65 5.21 -19.60
CA LYS A 276 7.30 5.23 -18.97
C LYS A 276 6.17 4.69 -19.89
N LYS A 277 6.36 4.77 -21.21
CA LYS A 277 5.39 4.24 -22.19
C LYS A 277 5.39 2.71 -22.27
N THR A 278 6.53 2.07 -21.96
CA THR A 278 6.71 0.61 -22.03
C THR A 278 5.83 -0.08 -20.99
N LYS A 279 5.13 -1.13 -21.39
CA LYS A 279 4.33 -1.98 -20.49
C LYS A 279 5.12 -3.22 -20.12
N VAL A 280 5.32 -3.46 -18.83
CA VAL A 280 6.01 -4.64 -18.31
C VAL A 280 4.97 -5.59 -17.73
N PHE A 281 4.96 -6.82 -18.23
CA PHE A 281 4.15 -7.92 -17.71
C PHE A 281 5.08 -8.92 -17.05
N TRP A 282 4.97 -9.08 -15.74
CA TRP A 282 5.79 -10.02 -14.97
C TRP A 282 5.01 -11.31 -14.74
N PHE A 283 5.57 -12.43 -15.19
CA PHE A 283 5.01 -13.77 -15.02
C PHE A 283 5.72 -14.49 -13.87
N SER A 284 4.91 -15.14 -13.03
CA SER A 284 5.38 -15.97 -11.92
C SER A 284 6.15 -17.19 -12.44
N LYS A 285 6.93 -17.82 -11.54
CA LYS A 285 7.66 -19.07 -11.79
C LYS A 285 6.67 -20.22 -12.02
N PHE A 286 7.08 -21.19 -12.82
CA PHE A 286 6.27 -22.36 -13.17
C PHE A 286 6.50 -23.49 -12.19
N ALA A 287 5.42 -24.19 -11.81
CA ALA A 287 5.54 -25.44 -11.09
C ALA A 287 6.29 -26.49 -11.93
N GLU A 288 7.06 -27.35 -11.26
CA GLU A 288 7.84 -28.38 -11.93
C GLU A 288 7.22 -29.75 -11.70
N TYR A 289 7.11 -30.53 -12.76
CA TYR A 289 6.57 -31.88 -12.66
C TYR A 289 7.67 -32.84 -12.22
N TRP A 290 7.68 -33.12 -10.91
CA TRP A 290 8.72 -33.89 -10.24
C TRP A 290 9.04 -35.23 -10.91
N GLU A 291 8.01 -35.96 -11.34
CA GLU A 291 8.16 -37.32 -11.87
C GLU A 291 8.97 -37.38 -13.17
N LYS A 292 8.86 -36.34 -14.00
CA LYS A 292 9.57 -36.24 -15.29
C LYS A 292 10.96 -35.62 -15.17
N LYS A 293 11.38 -35.17 -13.99
CA LYS A 293 12.73 -34.67 -13.80
C LYS A 293 13.77 -35.79 -13.97
N PRO A 294 14.91 -35.53 -14.63
CA PRO A 294 16.04 -36.44 -14.58
C PRO A 294 16.51 -36.66 -13.14
N GLU A 295 17.03 -37.85 -12.86
CA GLU A 295 17.40 -38.28 -11.49
C GLU A 295 18.40 -37.33 -10.81
N TYR A 296 19.38 -36.82 -11.58
CA TYR A 296 20.30 -35.78 -11.11
C TYR A 296 19.58 -34.57 -10.50
N TRP A 297 18.53 -34.05 -11.16
CA TRP A 297 17.78 -32.88 -10.70
C TRP A 297 16.78 -33.20 -9.58
N LYS A 298 16.39 -34.47 -9.43
CA LYS A 298 15.58 -34.95 -8.30
C LYS A 298 16.42 -35.02 -7.02
N ASN A 299 17.70 -35.37 -7.13
CA ASN A 299 18.60 -35.51 -5.98
C ASN A 299 19.28 -34.21 -5.56
N MET A 300 19.09 -33.11 -6.31
CA MET A 300 19.51 -31.79 -5.87
C MET A 300 18.71 -31.32 -4.65
N ILE A 301 19.39 -31.25 -3.52
CA ILE A 301 18.87 -30.64 -2.29
C ILE A 301 19.05 -29.13 -2.43
N TYR A 302 17.93 -28.43 -2.61
CA TYR A 302 17.91 -26.97 -2.52
C TYR A 302 17.99 -26.52 -1.05
N TYR A 303 18.18 -25.22 -0.83
CA TYR A 303 18.32 -24.63 0.50
C TYR A 303 17.28 -25.18 1.49
N GLU A 304 17.71 -25.52 2.72
CA GLU A 304 16.88 -26.04 3.82
C GLU A 304 16.07 -27.33 3.52
N LYS A 305 16.51 -28.16 2.56
CA LYS A 305 15.82 -29.41 2.16
C LYS A 305 14.41 -29.20 1.62
N TRP A 306 14.09 -28.01 1.11
CA TRP A 306 12.80 -27.77 0.49
C TRP A 306 12.66 -28.63 -0.78
N LYS A 307 11.49 -29.26 -0.94
CA LYS A 307 11.10 -29.83 -2.23
C LYS A 307 10.95 -28.70 -3.25
N THR A 308 11.20 -28.96 -4.53
CA THR A 308 11.26 -27.89 -5.54
C THR A 308 9.97 -27.08 -5.66
N ASN A 309 8.79 -27.70 -5.63
CA ASN A 309 7.53 -26.97 -5.81
C ASN A 309 7.15 -26.07 -4.62
N PRO A 310 7.25 -26.51 -3.35
CA PRO A 310 7.12 -25.62 -2.20
C PRO A 310 8.07 -24.41 -2.25
N LEU A 311 9.32 -24.62 -2.66
CA LEU A 311 10.26 -23.51 -2.84
C LEU A 311 9.79 -22.56 -3.95
N ILE A 312 9.35 -23.07 -5.10
CA ILE A 312 8.81 -22.23 -6.19
C ILE A 312 7.59 -21.42 -5.74
N GLU A 313 6.68 -22.02 -4.97
CA GLU A 313 5.51 -21.33 -4.42
C GLU A 313 5.91 -20.21 -3.46
N HIS A 314 6.89 -20.47 -2.59
CA HIS A 314 7.46 -19.46 -1.70
C HIS A 314 8.14 -18.32 -2.49
N LEU A 315 8.93 -18.64 -3.53
CA LEU A 315 9.54 -17.62 -4.39
C LEU A 315 8.50 -16.81 -5.17
N ASN A 316 7.37 -17.41 -5.56
CA ASN A 316 6.25 -16.68 -6.16
C ASN A 316 5.57 -15.76 -5.15
N PHE A 317 5.51 -16.14 -3.88
CA PHE A 317 5.05 -15.26 -2.80
C PHE A 317 5.98 -14.07 -2.61
N GLU A 318 7.29 -14.29 -2.51
CA GLU A 318 8.28 -13.21 -2.40
C GLU A 318 8.21 -12.27 -3.61
N LEU A 319 8.09 -12.82 -4.82
CA LEU A 319 7.90 -12.03 -6.03
C LEU A 319 6.65 -11.16 -5.95
N PHE A 320 5.52 -11.73 -5.54
CA PHE A 320 4.29 -10.99 -5.38
C PHE A 320 4.45 -9.85 -4.38
N ASP A 321 5.10 -10.13 -3.23
CA ASP A 321 5.34 -9.14 -2.17
C ASP A 321 6.23 -7.99 -2.63
N VAL A 322 7.28 -8.27 -3.42
CA VAL A 322 8.12 -7.24 -4.04
C VAL A 322 7.32 -6.38 -5.01
N LEU A 323 6.46 -6.99 -5.82
CA LEU A 323 5.64 -6.29 -6.81
C LEU A 323 4.46 -5.54 -6.20
N ARG A 324 3.90 -6.00 -5.07
CA ARG A 324 2.70 -5.37 -4.50
C ARG A 324 2.96 -3.99 -3.94
N THR A 325 4.19 -3.67 -3.60
CA THR A 325 4.59 -2.30 -3.24
C THR A 325 4.35 -1.29 -4.38
N GLU A 326 4.13 -1.76 -5.62
CA GLU A 326 3.73 -0.93 -6.75
C GLU A 326 2.20 -0.86 -6.93
N PHE A 327 1.42 -1.70 -6.24
CA PHE A 327 -0.03 -1.70 -6.28
C PHE A 327 -0.62 -0.60 -5.37
N LYS A 328 -0.31 0.65 -5.69
CA LYS A 328 -0.86 1.91 -5.10
C LYS A 328 -0.74 2.06 -3.57
N GLU A 329 -0.50 3.30 -3.15
CA GLU A 329 -0.46 3.71 -1.75
C GLU A 329 -1.76 3.32 -1.02
N THR A 330 -1.69 2.88 0.24
CA THR A 330 -2.88 2.48 1.02
C THR A 330 -3.97 3.56 1.02
N VAL A 331 -3.56 4.84 1.03
CA VAL A 331 -4.47 5.98 0.89
C VAL A 331 -5.19 6.00 -0.46
N ASP A 332 -4.55 5.63 -1.56
CA ASP A 332 -5.21 5.54 -2.86
C ASP A 332 -6.24 4.40 -2.92
N VAL A 333 -6.00 3.30 -2.19
CA VAL A 333 -6.98 2.23 -2.03
C VAL A 333 -8.20 2.73 -1.24
N ILE A 334 -7.98 3.45 -0.14
CA ILE A 334 -9.02 4.12 0.65
C ILE A 334 -9.81 5.11 -0.22
N ARG A 335 -9.13 5.99 -0.96
CA ARG A 335 -9.76 6.96 -1.87
C ARG A 335 -10.63 6.26 -2.91
N LYS A 336 -10.12 5.18 -3.52
CA LYS A 336 -10.87 4.39 -4.49
C LYS A 336 -12.11 3.78 -3.86
N TYR A 337 -12.02 3.25 -2.64
CA TYR A 337 -13.19 2.75 -1.92
C TYR A 337 -14.22 3.87 -1.71
N CYS A 338 -13.78 5.04 -1.22
CA CYS A 338 -14.63 6.21 -1.01
C CYS A 338 -15.37 6.63 -2.29
N LEU A 339 -14.68 6.59 -3.44
CA LEU A 339 -15.27 6.85 -4.75
C LEU A 339 -16.36 5.83 -5.11
N GLU A 340 -16.08 4.53 -4.91
CA GLU A 340 -16.97 3.45 -5.32
C GLU A 340 -18.22 3.35 -4.44
N HIS A 341 -18.10 3.66 -3.15
CA HIS A 341 -19.17 3.45 -2.17
C HIS A 341 -19.82 4.76 -1.69
N ASN A 342 -19.29 5.92 -2.08
CA ASN A 342 -19.72 7.24 -1.62
C ASN A 342 -19.82 7.32 -0.09
N TYR A 343 -18.86 6.69 0.60
CA TYR A 343 -18.73 6.67 2.06
C TYR A 343 -17.32 6.25 2.51
N PHE A 344 -16.97 6.46 3.78
CA PHE A 344 -15.72 5.98 4.37
C PHE A 344 -15.61 4.45 4.30
N PRO A 345 -14.39 3.87 4.24
CA PRO A 345 -14.22 2.42 4.35
C PRO A 345 -14.79 1.86 5.65
N THR A 346 -15.70 0.90 5.51
CA THR A 346 -16.27 0.11 6.61
C THR A 346 -15.80 -1.34 6.54
N GLY A 347 -16.04 -2.11 7.60
CA GLY A 347 -15.72 -3.53 7.65
C GLY A 347 -14.30 -3.82 8.15
N GLY A 348 -14.16 -4.96 8.79
CA GLY A 348 -12.94 -5.42 9.44
C GLY A 348 -13.26 -6.26 10.66
N ARG A 349 -12.22 -6.74 11.33
CA ARG A 349 -12.37 -7.59 12.52
C ARG A 349 -11.39 -7.23 13.61
N TRP A 350 -11.86 -7.38 14.84
CA TRP A 350 -11.04 -7.34 16.04
C TRP A 350 -10.44 -8.72 16.30
N LEU A 351 -9.13 -8.77 16.53
CA LEU A 351 -8.42 -9.96 16.99
C LEU A 351 -7.31 -9.53 17.95
N ASN A 352 -7.32 -10.06 19.18
CA ASN A 352 -6.29 -9.81 20.20
C ASN A 352 -5.98 -8.31 20.37
N SER A 353 -7.03 -7.51 20.52
CA SER A 353 -6.94 -6.06 20.65
C SER A 353 -6.35 -5.27 19.49
N SER A 354 -6.20 -5.91 18.34
CA SER A 354 -5.85 -5.26 17.08
C SER A 354 -7.06 -5.27 16.14
N TYR A 355 -7.21 -4.19 15.38
CA TYR A 355 -8.21 -4.11 14.33
C TYR A 355 -7.57 -4.35 12.97
N PHE A 356 -8.19 -5.21 12.17
CA PHE A 356 -7.78 -5.55 10.81
C PHE A 356 -8.90 -5.14 9.85
N PRO A 357 -8.78 -4.02 9.13
CA PRO A 357 -9.78 -3.60 8.15
C PRO A 357 -9.83 -4.58 6.99
N ASP A 358 -11.01 -4.81 6.43
CA ASP A 358 -11.16 -5.74 5.30
C ASP A 358 -10.47 -5.20 4.03
N LEU A 359 -10.39 -3.87 3.91
CA LEU A 359 -9.82 -3.19 2.76
C LEU A 359 -8.28 -3.25 2.72
N CYS A 360 -7.61 -3.40 3.86
CA CYS A 360 -6.15 -3.33 3.95
C CYS A 360 -5.61 -4.42 4.88
N ARG A 361 -4.62 -5.20 4.41
CA ARG A 361 -3.94 -6.18 5.25
C ARG A 361 -2.72 -5.56 5.92
N PHE A 362 -2.86 -5.24 7.20
CA PHE A 362 -1.74 -4.92 8.06
C PHE A 362 -1.05 -6.19 8.57
N PRO A 363 0.29 -6.18 8.79
CA PRO A 363 1.01 -7.27 9.42
C PRO A 363 0.32 -7.77 10.71
N SER A 364 0.13 -9.09 10.82
CA SER A 364 -0.47 -9.71 12.01
C SER A 364 0.34 -9.48 13.28
N ASN A 365 1.65 -9.22 13.13
CA ASN A 365 2.58 -9.03 14.23
C ASN A 365 2.55 -7.59 14.79
N GLY A 366 1.56 -6.79 14.36
CA GLY A 366 1.41 -5.39 14.78
C GLY A 366 2.38 -4.44 14.08
N VAL A 367 2.46 -3.23 14.62
CA VAL A 367 3.30 -2.16 14.07
C VAL A 367 4.78 -2.47 14.28
N ASN A 368 5.51 -2.69 13.19
CA ASN A 368 6.98 -2.76 13.22
C ASN A 368 7.54 -1.36 13.54
N LYS A 369 8.20 -1.23 14.69
CA LYS A 369 8.64 0.05 15.25
C LYS A 369 9.74 0.69 14.40
N GLU A 370 10.69 -0.11 13.94
CA GLU A 370 11.81 0.29 13.09
C GLU A 370 11.28 0.82 11.75
N ARG A 371 10.31 0.12 11.15
CA ARG A 371 9.66 0.55 9.90
C ARG A 371 8.92 1.87 10.08
N VAL A 372 8.21 2.07 11.19
CA VAL A 372 7.54 3.36 11.48
C VAL A 372 8.56 4.46 11.67
N ARG A 373 9.62 4.23 12.43
CA ARG A 373 10.70 5.20 12.65
C ARG A 373 11.36 5.60 11.33
N GLU A 374 11.73 4.64 10.51
CA GLU A 374 12.32 4.89 9.19
C GLU A 374 11.37 5.63 8.26
N CYS A 375 10.09 5.27 8.28
CA CYS A 375 9.04 5.97 7.54
C CYS A 375 8.93 7.45 7.96
N LEU A 376 8.78 7.72 9.27
CA LEU A 376 8.65 9.08 9.80
C LEU A 376 9.88 9.92 9.45
N LYS A 377 11.08 9.34 9.57
CA LYS A 377 12.33 9.97 9.17
C LYS A 377 12.38 10.25 7.67
N ARG A 378 12.05 9.27 6.82
CA ARG A 378 12.02 9.39 5.35
C ARG A 378 11.02 10.45 4.89
N ARG A 379 9.90 10.60 5.61
CA ARG A 379 8.85 11.60 5.36
C ARG A 379 9.14 12.95 6.02
N ASN A 380 10.30 13.11 6.67
CA ASN A 380 10.70 14.31 7.41
C ASN A 380 9.63 14.78 8.41
N VAL A 381 8.95 13.86 9.09
CA VAL A 381 7.96 14.22 10.12
C VAL A 381 8.67 14.70 11.37
N THR A 382 8.42 15.96 11.73
CA THR A 382 8.97 16.66 12.89
C THR A 382 7.90 17.17 13.85
N LYS A 383 6.65 17.34 13.38
CA LYS A 383 5.52 17.77 14.21
C LYS A 383 4.21 17.09 13.82
N ILE A 384 3.51 16.55 14.81
CA ILE A 384 2.16 15.98 14.70
C ILE A 384 1.22 16.75 15.63
N VAL A 385 0.12 17.27 15.12
CA VAL A 385 -0.91 17.93 15.94
C VAL A 385 -2.19 17.09 15.90
N VAL A 386 -2.83 16.93 17.05
CA VAL A 386 -4.12 16.26 17.22
C VAL A 386 -5.14 17.30 17.68
N LEU A 387 -6.22 17.47 16.92
CA LEU A 387 -7.37 18.30 17.28
C LEU A 387 -8.56 17.41 17.60
N GLY A 388 -9.26 17.70 18.69
CA GLY A 388 -10.50 17.05 19.04
C GLY A 388 -10.90 17.25 20.50
N ASP A 389 -12.01 16.61 20.88
CA ASP A 389 -12.53 16.59 22.24
C ASP A 389 -11.69 15.69 23.17
N SER A 390 -12.29 15.20 24.25
CA SER A 390 -11.64 14.28 25.19
C SER A 390 -11.22 12.94 24.56
N ASN A 391 -11.84 12.50 23.45
CA ASN A 391 -11.34 11.38 22.66
C ASN A 391 -10.08 11.77 21.88
N GLY A 392 -10.03 13.01 21.36
CA GLY A 392 -8.83 13.59 20.75
C GLY A 392 -7.62 13.53 21.68
N LEU A 393 -7.80 13.88 22.96
CA LEU A 393 -6.74 13.73 23.98
C LEU A 393 -6.27 12.27 24.12
N ARG A 394 -7.19 11.31 24.10
CA ARG A 394 -6.84 9.88 24.21
C ARG A 394 -6.12 9.36 22.96
N TYR A 395 -6.46 9.85 21.77
CA TYR A 395 -5.72 9.59 20.54
C TYR A 395 -4.32 10.22 20.53
N PHE A 396 -4.16 11.42 21.11
CA PHE A 396 -2.85 12.00 21.37
C PHE A 396 -2.01 11.12 22.30
N LEU A 397 -2.59 10.64 23.40
CA LEU A 397 -1.88 9.74 24.32
C LEU A 397 -1.50 8.41 23.64
N ALA A 398 -2.33 7.89 22.73
CA ALA A 398 -1.99 6.73 21.90
C ALA A 398 -0.84 7.03 20.93
N THR A 399 -0.83 8.21 20.31
CA THR A 399 0.26 8.68 19.46
C THR A 399 1.57 8.78 20.25
N LYS A 400 1.52 9.34 21.47
CA LYS A 400 2.66 9.38 22.40
C LYS A 400 3.16 7.98 22.72
N ARG A 401 2.30 7.06 23.19
CA ARG A 401 2.69 5.66 23.49
C ARG A 401 3.29 4.95 22.28
N LEU A 402 2.77 5.22 21.08
CA LEU A 402 3.31 4.68 19.83
C LEU A 402 4.75 5.16 19.59
N LEU A 403 5.03 6.45 19.80
CA LEU A 403 6.38 7.00 19.66
C LEU A 403 7.32 6.55 20.79
N GLU A 404 6.82 6.43 22.02
CA GLU A 404 7.59 5.96 23.19
C GLU A 404 8.14 4.54 23.02
N LYS A 405 7.61 3.78 22.07
CA LYS A 405 8.17 2.49 21.67
C LYS A 405 9.60 2.58 21.11
N PHE A 406 10.02 3.75 20.63
CA PHE A 406 11.34 3.96 19.99
C PHE A 406 11.95 5.37 20.20
N LEU A 407 11.28 6.28 20.90
CA LEU A 407 11.76 7.62 21.29
C LEU A 407 11.49 7.87 22.79
N LYS A 408 12.19 8.82 23.40
CA LYS A 408 11.87 9.29 24.76
C LYS A 408 11.04 10.57 24.67
N CYS A 409 9.85 10.59 25.26
CA CYS A 409 8.97 11.75 25.26
C CYS A 409 9.06 12.54 26.57
N ARG A 410 8.99 13.87 26.48
CA ARG A 410 8.90 14.78 27.62
C ARG A 410 7.93 15.92 27.34
N THR A 411 7.18 16.31 28.36
CA THR A 411 6.21 17.41 28.26
C THR A 411 6.95 18.74 28.08
N VAL A 412 6.51 19.53 27.09
CA VAL A 412 7.07 20.85 26.73
C VAL A 412 6.22 21.96 27.33
N LYS A 413 4.90 21.81 27.21
CA LYS A 413 3.90 22.71 27.80
C LYS A 413 2.56 22.00 27.94
N GLN A 414 1.78 22.42 28.92
CA GLN A 414 0.46 21.88 29.22
C GLN A 414 -0.37 22.99 29.87
N GLU A 415 -1.67 23.04 29.55
CA GLU A 415 -2.59 23.95 30.24
C GLU A 415 -2.76 23.53 31.70
N MET A 416 -2.71 24.51 32.62
CA MET A 416 -2.84 24.24 34.05
C MET A 416 -4.30 24.11 34.50
N ASN A 417 -5.20 24.86 33.87
CA ASN A 417 -6.62 24.91 34.21
C ASN A 417 -7.44 23.93 33.36
N TYR A 418 -8.46 23.32 33.96
CA TYR A 418 -9.36 22.36 33.32
C TYR A 418 -10.53 23.04 32.59
N SER A 419 -11.03 24.15 33.15
CA SER A 419 -12.29 24.76 32.73
C SER A 419 -12.11 25.96 31.81
N ASN A 420 -10.99 26.66 31.89
CA ASN A 420 -10.70 27.80 31.03
C ASN A 420 -9.36 27.55 30.32
N PRO A 421 -9.26 27.82 29.01
CA PRO A 421 -8.00 27.78 28.29
C PRO A 421 -6.91 28.61 28.99
N ASP A 422 -5.69 28.10 29.02
CA ASP A 422 -4.55 28.79 29.64
C ASP A 422 -3.84 29.66 28.58
N VAL A 423 -4.02 30.98 28.67
CA VAL A 423 -3.38 31.94 27.75
C VAL A 423 -1.85 31.76 27.69
N SER A 424 -1.22 31.34 28.80
CA SER A 424 0.22 31.12 28.83
C SER A 424 0.66 29.94 27.94
N TYR A 425 -0.21 28.93 27.76
CA TYR A 425 0.05 27.81 26.85
C TYR A 425 0.18 28.30 25.39
N PHE A 426 -0.73 29.17 24.96
CA PHE A 426 -0.80 29.65 23.58
C PHE A 426 0.25 30.71 23.27
N THR A 427 0.63 31.53 24.25
CA THR A 427 1.68 32.55 24.06
C THR A 427 3.10 31.99 24.15
N LYS A 428 3.32 30.90 24.90
CA LYS A 428 4.65 30.29 25.08
C LYS A 428 5.26 29.80 23.77
N GLY A 429 6.35 30.47 23.37
CA GLY A 429 7.12 30.15 22.16
C GLY A 429 6.48 30.67 20.86
N THR A 430 5.60 31.67 20.96
CA THR A 430 4.93 32.34 19.84
C THR A 430 5.07 33.86 19.98
N ASP A 431 4.74 34.60 18.93
CA ASP A 431 4.67 36.06 18.98
C ASP A 431 3.30 36.60 19.46
N LEU A 432 2.40 35.70 19.89
CA LEU A 432 1.09 36.08 20.41
C LEU A 432 1.23 36.76 21.77
N LYS A 433 0.50 37.86 21.96
CA LYS A 433 0.43 38.56 23.25
C LYS A 433 -0.75 38.07 24.06
N ALA A 434 -0.54 37.88 25.36
CA ALA A 434 -1.59 37.44 26.26
C ALA A 434 -2.78 38.41 26.31
N SER A 435 -2.54 39.71 26.13
CA SER A 435 -3.58 40.75 26.07
C SER A 435 -4.54 40.61 24.90
N ASP A 436 -4.15 39.87 23.86
CA ASP A 436 -4.87 39.81 22.60
C ASP A 436 -5.78 38.57 22.54
N ILE A 437 -5.60 37.63 23.46
CA ILE A 437 -6.30 36.35 23.52
C ILE A 437 -7.43 36.46 24.55
N VAL A 438 -8.64 36.17 24.12
CA VAL A 438 -9.82 36.07 24.97
C VAL A 438 -10.16 34.59 25.16
N VAL A 439 -10.29 34.20 26.42
CA VAL A 439 -10.64 32.81 26.79
C VAL A 439 -12.02 32.76 27.41
N HIS A 440 -12.80 31.77 27.00
CA HIS A 440 -14.13 31.47 27.52
C HIS A 440 -14.12 30.10 28.21
N HIS A 441 -15.14 29.85 29.01
CA HIS A 441 -15.31 28.58 29.69
C HIS A 441 -15.50 27.43 28.69
N ARG A 442 -14.85 26.30 28.94
CA ARG A 442 -15.04 25.03 28.22
C ARG A 442 -16.12 24.20 28.90
N ASP A 443 -16.93 23.51 28.10
CA ASP A 443 -17.86 22.52 28.62
C ASP A 443 -17.13 21.21 28.96
N CYS A 444 -16.06 20.90 28.23
CA CYS A 444 -15.19 19.76 28.53
C CYS A 444 -14.16 20.04 29.63
N GLY A 445 -14.51 19.69 30.88
CA GLY A 445 -13.61 19.78 32.03
C GLY A 445 -12.38 18.86 32.01
N GLY A 446 -12.15 18.07 30.95
CA GLY A 446 -10.98 17.19 30.80
C GLY A 446 -10.07 17.52 29.61
N CYS A 447 -10.47 18.45 28.75
CA CYS A 447 -9.82 18.73 27.47
C CYS A 447 -8.72 19.78 27.63
N ARG A 448 -7.60 19.39 28.24
CA ARG A 448 -6.42 20.28 28.40
C ARG A 448 -5.41 20.03 27.29
N SER A 449 -5.03 21.10 26.61
CA SER A 449 -4.02 21.09 25.57
C SER A 449 -2.64 20.76 26.17
N ILE A 450 -1.87 19.96 25.46
CA ILE A 450 -0.57 19.44 25.92
C ILE A 450 0.35 19.24 24.72
N ALA A 451 1.61 19.62 24.88
CA ALA A 451 2.66 19.41 23.88
C ALA A 451 3.80 18.59 24.48
N GLU A 452 4.28 17.61 23.73
CA GLU A 452 5.35 16.68 24.09
C GLU A 452 6.43 16.70 23.01
N SER A 453 7.68 16.55 23.41
CA SER A 453 8.83 16.39 22.51
C SER A 453 9.37 14.98 22.68
N CYS A 454 9.22 14.16 21.66
CA CYS A 454 9.73 12.79 21.58
C CYS A 454 11.02 12.76 20.77
N SER A 455 12.13 12.36 21.37
CA SER A 455 13.42 12.37 20.68
C SER A 455 14.39 11.28 21.11
N ASP A 456 15.37 11.03 20.24
CA ASP A 456 16.62 10.37 20.53
C ASP A 456 17.79 11.10 19.85
N ASN A 457 18.95 10.44 19.73
CA ASN A 457 20.16 11.06 19.15
C ASN A 457 20.02 11.43 17.65
N SER A 458 19.03 10.90 16.95
CA SER A 458 18.91 11.00 15.49
C SER A 458 17.61 11.62 15.01
N THR A 459 16.57 11.61 15.84
CA THR A 459 15.19 11.95 15.46
C THR A 459 14.54 12.75 16.58
N LYS A 460 13.81 13.82 16.22
CA LYS A 460 12.98 14.60 17.14
C LYS A 460 11.62 14.85 16.50
N ILE A 461 10.56 14.47 17.20
CA ILE A 461 9.17 14.64 16.78
C ILE A 461 8.42 15.31 17.93
N ASN A 462 7.82 16.47 17.66
CA ASN A 462 6.91 17.12 18.59
C ASN A 462 5.50 16.58 18.34
N VAL A 463 4.78 16.20 19.39
CA VAL A 463 3.37 15.83 19.30
C VAL A 463 2.59 16.78 20.19
N GLU A 464 1.47 17.29 19.69
CA GLU A 464 0.69 18.28 20.40
C GLU A 464 -0.80 17.95 20.29
N TYR A 465 -1.50 17.95 21.41
CA TYR A 465 -2.95 17.94 21.46
C TYR A 465 -3.43 19.36 21.77
N ILE A 466 -4.35 19.85 20.95
CA ILE A 466 -5.03 21.12 21.18
C ILE A 466 -6.53 20.83 21.28
N SER A 467 -7.14 21.30 22.36
CA SER A 467 -8.57 21.08 22.62
C SER A 467 -9.43 21.67 21.51
N MET A 468 -10.37 20.87 21.03
CA MET A 468 -11.39 21.27 20.06
C MET A 468 -12.67 20.46 20.34
N GLU A 469 -13.58 21.02 21.14
CA GLU A 469 -14.79 20.28 21.57
C GLU A 469 -15.79 20.10 20.42
N PHE A 470 -15.94 21.13 19.59
CA PHE A 470 -16.90 21.18 18.47
C PHE A 470 -16.19 21.50 17.15
N TYR A 471 -16.88 21.32 16.02
CA TYR A 471 -16.34 21.78 14.72
C TYR A 471 -16.07 23.29 14.70
N LEU A 472 -16.93 24.07 15.35
CA LEU A 472 -16.69 25.47 15.62
C LEU A 472 -16.99 25.75 17.07
N ASP A 473 -16.05 26.34 17.80
CA ASP A 473 -16.26 26.79 19.16
C ASP A 473 -15.66 28.20 19.34
N THR A 474 -15.92 28.80 20.49
CA THR A 474 -15.48 30.17 20.81
C THR A 474 -14.66 30.17 22.11
N GLU A 475 -14.04 29.04 22.46
CA GLU A 475 -13.30 28.91 23.72
C GLU A 475 -12.08 29.83 23.76
N VAL A 476 -11.40 29.98 22.62
CA VAL A 476 -10.28 30.90 22.45
C VAL A 476 -10.55 31.77 21.23
N THR A 477 -10.53 33.07 21.41
CA THR A 477 -10.73 34.06 20.34
C THR A 477 -9.72 35.18 20.50
N THR A 478 -9.68 36.11 19.55
CA THR A 478 -8.84 37.31 19.65
C THR A 478 -9.66 38.57 19.44
N VAL A 479 -9.25 39.68 20.06
CA VAL A 479 -9.97 40.98 20.02
C VAL A 479 -9.28 42.04 19.16
N ARG A 480 -8.32 41.63 18.32
CA ARG A 480 -7.54 42.55 17.50
C ARG A 480 -8.38 43.08 16.35
N ASN A 481 -8.88 44.31 16.48
CA ASN A 481 -9.64 44.91 15.39
C ASN A 481 -8.70 45.58 14.37
N GLN A 482 -9.07 45.52 13.10
CA GLN A 482 -8.40 46.21 12.00
C GLN A 482 -8.41 47.76 12.11
N TRP A 483 -9.09 48.30 13.13
CA TRP A 483 -9.28 49.74 13.36
C TRP A 483 -8.32 50.31 14.42
N GLN A 484 -7.53 49.45 15.10
CA GLN A 484 -6.50 49.90 16.03
C GLN A 484 -5.41 50.62 15.22
N LYS A 485 -4.99 51.82 15.66
CA LYS A 485 -4.07 52.72 14.94
C LYS A 485 -2.72 52.10 14.51
N ASN A 486 -2.36 50.95 15.09
CA ASN A 486 -1.12 50.23 14.80
C ASN A 486 -1.33 49.07 13.81
N CYS A 487 -2.57 48.82 13.37
CA CYS A 487 -2.93 47.80 12.40
C CYS A 487 -2.99 48.37 10.99
N TYR A 488 -1.82 48.58 10.38
CA TYR A 488 -1.77 48.97 8.97
C TYR A 488 -1.94 47.73 8.10
N PRO A 489 -2.83 47.77 7.09
CA PRO A 489 -3.13 46.65 6.22
C PRO A 489 -1.99 46.44 5.21
N SER A 490 -0.82 45.97 5.67
CA SER A 490 0.01 45.17 4.78
C SER A 490 -0.60 43.77 4.75
N ARG A 491 -0.78 43.20 3.55
CA ARG A 491 -1.44 41.88 3.34
C ARG A 491 -0.77 40.70 4.06
N GLU A 492 0.35 40.93 4.75
CA GLU A 492 1.22 39.91 5.34
C GLU A 492 1.27 39.94 6.88
N ALA A 493 0.61 40.91 7.52
CA ALA A 493 0.62 41.06 8.97
C ALA A 493 -0.50 40.27 9.65
N SER A 494 -0.23 39.04 10.10
CA SER A 494 -1.19 38.26 10.89
C SER A 494 -1.54 38.87 12.24
N TYR A 495 -0.73 39.83 12.73
CA TYR A 495 -0.93 40.53 14.00
C TYR A 495 -2.21 41.40 14.06
N CYS A 496 -2.97 41.52 12.97
CA CYS A 496 -4.23 42.27 12.89
C CYS A 496 -5.47 41.41 12.60
N ARG A 497 -5.34 40.08 12.65
CA ARG A 497 -6.47 39.17 12.44
C ARG A 497 -7.28 39.06 13.72
N GLN A 498 -8.59 39.21 13.59
CA GLN A 498 -9.56 38.85 14.62
C GLN A 498 -10.04 37.43 14.33
N SER A 499 -9.79 36.50 15.26
CA SER A 499 -10.35 35.15 15.23
C SER A 499 -11.60 35.13 16.08
N ASN A 500 -12.75 34.86 15.46
CA ASN A 500 -14.05 34.81 16.12
C ASN A 500 -14.38 33.40 16.63
N THR A 501 -13.61 32.41 16.19
CA THR A 501 -13.71 31.01 16.62
C THR A 501 -12.34 30.48 17.05
N ASN A 502 -12.35 29.46 17.88
CA ASN A 502 -11.15 28.75 18.31
C ASN A 502 -10.42 28.10 17.14
N GLN A 503 -11.14 27.62 16.13
CA GLN A 503 -10.56 27.01 14.94
C GLN A 503 -9.89 28.05 14.05
N GLU A 504 -10.44 29.26 13.94
CA GLU A 504 -9.74 30.39 13.30
C GLU A 504 -8.47 30.76 14.04
N PHE A 505 -8.54 30.83 15.38
CA PHE A 505 -7.38 31.15 16.21
C PHE A 505 -6.29 30.07 16.09
N ILE A 506 -6.64 28.80 16.27
CA ILE A 506 -5.69 27.68 16.23
C ILE A 506 -5.03 27.60 14.86
N LEU A 507 -5.81 27.58 13.78
CA LEU A 507 -5.28 27.35 12.43
C LEU A 507 -4.64 28.61 11.81
N GLY A 508 -5.21 29.78 12.07
CA GLY A 508 -4.85 31.04 11.41
C GLY A 508 -3.90 31.94 12.19
N GLU A 509 -3.73 31.74 13.51
CA GLU A 509 -2.82 32.53 14.36
C GLU A 509 -1.84 31.65 15.14
N TYR A 510 -2.30 30.65 15.88
CA TYR A 510 -1.43 29.86 16.77
C TYR A 510 -0.46 28.94 16.03
N LEU A 511 -0.94 28.25 15.00
CA LEU A 511 -0.10 27.36 14.18
C LEU A 511 0.64 28.11 13.06
N GLU A 512 0.40 29.40 12.89
CA GLU A 512 1.02 30.18 11.82
C GLU A 512 2.54 30.19 11.98
N GLY A 513 3.25 29.94 10.87
CA GLY A 513 4.72 29.82 10.86
C GLY A 513 5.28 28.52 11.50
N ASN A 514 4.44 27.72 12.16
CA ASN A 514 4.83 26.47 12.81
C ASN A 514 3.78 25.35 12.63
N TYR A 515 3.29 25.21 11.40
CA TYR A 515 2.33 24.18 11.03
C TYR A 515 2.91 22.77 11.21
N PRO A 516 2.09 21.78 11.58
CA PRO A 516 2.56 20.41 11.68
C PRO A 516 2.81 19.78 10.31
N ASP A 517 3.64 18.74 10.27
CA ASP A 517 3.76 17.90 9.07
C ASP A 517 2.51 17.01 8.93
N VAL A 518 1.89 16.66 10.06
CA VAL A 518 0.67 15.85 10.13
C VAL A 518 -0.34 16.49 11.09
N LEU A 519 -1.56 16.71 10.62
CA LEU A 519 -2.70 17.14 11.43
C LEU A 519 -3.73 16.01 11.51
N LEU A 520 -3.99 15.49 12.71
CA LEU A 520 -5.05 14.51 12.96
C LEU A 520 -6.26 15.23 13.53
N LEU A 521 -7.34 15.32 12.74
CA LEU A 521 -8.55 16.03 13.10
C LEU A 521 -9.64 15.02 13.44
N PHE A 522 -9.95 14.89 14.72
CA PHE A 522 -10.99 14.01 15.23
C PHE A 522 -12.30 14.76 15.39
N SER A 523 -13.36 14.22 14.80
CA SER A 523 -14.70 14.76 14.92
C SER A 523 -15.24 14.47 16.32
N GLY A 524 -15.43 15.51 17.15
CA GLY A 524 -15.85 15.35 18.55
C GLY A 524 -17.28 14.82 18.68
N ASN A 525 -17.55 13.93 19.63
CA ASN A 525 -18.91 13.43 19.84
C ASN A 525 -19.83 14.49 20.43
N HIS A 526 -19.29 15.61 20.92
CA HIS A 526 -20.03 16.73 21.49
C HIS A 526 -20.90 17.47 20.47
N ASP A 527 -20.55 17.50 19.18
CA ASP A 527 -21.32 18.20 18.13
C ASP A 527 -22.81 17.85 18.13
N LYS A 528 -23.18 16.63 18.55
CA LYS A 528 -24.58 16.21 18.64
C LYS A 528 -25.44 17.07 19.58
N ALA A 529 -24.83 17.69 20.59
CA ALA A 529 -25.54 18.43 21.64
C ALA A 529 -25.83 19.90 21.26
N ARG A 530 -25.21 20.42 20.20
CA ARG A 530 -25.21 21.87 19.94
C ARG A 530 -26.33 22.37 19.03
N ALA A 531 -26.75 21.59 18.05
CA ALA A 531 -27.70 22.03 17.04
C ALA A 531 -28.33 20.90 16.22
N GLY A 532 -29.32 21.25 15.39
CA GLY A 532 -29.82 20.37 14.34
C GLY A 532 -28.81 20.14 13.22
N LEU A 533 -29.08 19.13 12.39
CA LEU A 533 -28.16 18.62 11.37
C LEU A 533 -27.64 19.70 10.41
N THR A 534 -28.51 20.62 9.99
CA THR A 534 -28.18 21.71 9.04
C THR A 534 -27.09 22.63 9.56
N LYS A 535 -27.16 23.03 10.83
CA LYS A 535 -26.17 23.92 11.44
C LYS A 535 -24.83 23.20 11.59
N ILE A 536 -24.84 21.95 12.07
CA ILE A 536 -23.61 21.15 12.20
C ILE A 536 -22.93 20.97 10.83
N ARG A 537 -23.70 20.72 9.76
CA ARG A 537 -23.15 20.67 8.40
C ARG A 537 -22.50 22.00 7.99
N GLY A 538 -23.13 23.13 8.30
CA GLY A 538 -22.54 24.46 8.08
C GLY A 538 -21.21 24.64 8.83
N ASP A 539 -21.14 24.20 10.08
CA ASP A 539 -19.92 24.25 10.90
C ASP A 539 -18.80 23.37 10.30
N MET A 540 -19.13 22.17 9.78
CA MET A 540 -18.19 21.30 9.07
C MET A 540 -17.64 21.97 7.79
N GLU A 541 -18.52 22.59 6.99
CA GLU A 541 -18.13 23.30 5.75
C GLU A 541 -17.21 24.49 6.07
N TYR A 542 -17.50 25.24 7.13
CA TYR A 542 -16.66 26.34 7.57
C TYR A 542 -15.31 25.84 8.06
N LEU A 543 -15.26 24.78 8.88
CA LEU A 543 -13.99 24.19 9.32
C LEU A 543 -13.15 23.68 8.14
N LYS A 544 -13.77 23.01 7.16
CA LYS A 544 -13.09 22.62 5.91
C LYS A 544 -12.50 23.85 5.21
N MET A 545 -13.26 24.93 5.09
CA MET A 545 -12.77 26.19 4.51
C MET A 545 -11.58 26.76 5.29
N LEU A 546 -11.62 26.77 6.63
CA LEU A 546 -10.52 27.23 7.49
C LEU A 546 -9.25 26.38 7.28
N VAL A 547 -9.39 25.06 7.22
CA VAL A 547 -8.28 24.14 6.92
C VAL A 547 -7.66 24.50 5.57
N LYS A 548 -8.47 24.63 4.51
CA LYS A 548 -7.97 24.98 3.17
C LYS A 548 -7.32 26.37 3.12
N LYS A 549 -7.81 27.31 3.93
CA LYS A 549 -7.34 28.70 3.96
C LYS A 549 -6.01 28.84 4.68
N TYR A 550 -5.85 28.19 5.83
CA TYR A 550 -4.73 28.43 6.73
C TYR A 550 -3.72 27.28 6.77
N VAL A 551 -4.14 26.03 6.59
CA VAL A 551 -3.23 24.88 6.66
C VAL A 551 -2.46 24.74 5.34
N PRO A 552 -1.12 24.75 5.36
CA PRO A 552 -0.33 24.62 4.14
C PRO A 552 -0.50 23.26 3.47
N LYS A 553 -0.43 23.22 2.14
CA LYS A 553 -0.59 21.98 1.36
C LYS A 553 0.45 20.89 1.68
N GLN A 554 1.59 21.24 2.27
CA GLN A 554 2.57 20.25 2.72
C GLN A 554 2.11 19.46 3.96
N THR A 555 1.24 20.03 4.79
CA THR A 555 0.70 19.38 5.98
C THR A 555 -0.30 18.30 5.57
N LYS A 556 -0.09 17.06 6.01
CA LYS A 556 -1.05 15.96 5.77
C LYS A 556 -2.15 15.98 6.83
N VAL A 557 -3.38 16.26 6.42
CA VAL A 557 -4.55 16.35 7.29
C VAL A 557 -5.35 15.06 7.20
N PHE A 558 -5.41 14.28 8.27
CA PHE A 558 -6.28 13.10 8.36
C PHE A 558 -7.54 13.47 9.14
N TRP A 559 -8.71 13.31 8.51
CA TRP A 559 -9.98 13.58 9.16
C TRP A 559 -10.65 12.27 9.59
N PHE A 560 -10.89 12.12 10.89
CA PHE A 560 -11.49 10.93 11.48
C PHE A 560 -12.98 11.15 11.76
N SER A 561 -13.78 10.13 11.46
CA SER A 561 -15.22 10.12 11.74
C SER A 561 -15.51 10.03 13.25
N LYS A 562 -16.77 10.18 13.66
CA LYS A 562 -17.22 10.04 15.05
C LYS A 562 -17.28 8.57 15.46
N ILE A 563 -17.14 8.26 16.76
CA ILE A 563 -17.24 6.88 17.30
C ILE A 563 -18.65 6.58 17.81
N THR A 564 -19.00 5.29 17.95
CA THR A 564 -20.21 4.83 18.63
C THR A 564 -20.12 4.99 20.14
N GLU A 565 -21.28 5.19 20.76
CA GLU A 565 -21.47 5.34 22.20
C GLU A 565 -22.30 4.18 22.79
N ASN A 566 -21.94 3.72 23.99
CA ASN A 566 -22.69 2.67 24.69
C ASN A 566 -23.73 3.29 25.63
N GLN A 567 -25.01 3.29 25.20
CA GLN A 567 -26.10 3.92 25.97
C GLN A 567 -26.32 3.27 27.35
N GLN A 568 -26.02 1.97 27.49
CA GLN A 568 -26.24 1.25 28.77
C GLN A 568 -25.25 1.70 29.85
N GLN A 569 -24.04 2.09 29.47
CA GLN A 569 -23.00 2.56 30.39
C GLN A 569 -23.03 4.07 30.65
N LYS A 570 -23.82 4.83 29.87
CA LYS A 570 -24.02 6.25 30.14
C LYS A 570 -24.79 6.47 31.43
N SER A 571 -24.55 7.62 32.07
CA SER A 571 -25.41 8.12 33.13
C SER A 571 -26.83 8.33 32.61
N HIS A 572 -27.82 8.23 33.52
CA HIS A 572 -29.24 8.37 33.19
C HIS A 572 -29.55 9.67 32.42
N TYR A 573 -28.86 10.76 32.75
CA TYR A 573 -29.05 12.06 32.09
C TYR A 573 -28.69 12.06 30.60
N TRP A 574 -27.67 11.31 30.19
CA TRP A 574 -27.17 11.28 28.81
C TRP A 574 -27.65 10.07 27.99
N ARG A 575 -28.46 9.21 28.62
CA ARG A 575 -28.94 7.96 28.05
C ARG A 575 -30.20 8.22 27.22
N ASP A 576 -30.29 7.54 26.08
CA ASP A 576 -31.49 7.50 25.22
C ASP A 576 -32.02 8.87 24.75
N LEU A 577 -31.15 9.88 24.72
CA LEU A 577 -31.48 11.19 24.16
C LEU A 577 -31.85 11.08 22.67
N ILE A 578 -32.83 11.90 22.28
CA ILE A 578 -33.29 12.06 20.91
C ILE A 578 -32.71 13.38 20.37
N PHE A 579 -32.08 13.29 19.21
CA PHE A 579 -31.46 14.42 18.50
C PHE A 579 -32.20 14.67 17.19
N ASP A 580 -32.31 15.95 16.82
CA ASP A 580 -32.97 16.38 15.58
C ASP A 580 -34.37 15.73 15.46
N GLU A 581 -35.10 15.78 16.58
CA GLU A 581 -36.49 15.31 16.80
C GLU A 581 -36.77 13.82 16.61
N LYS A 582 -35.85 13.04 16.05
CA LYS A 582 -36.14 11.62 15.68
C LYS A 582 -35.00 10.63 15.85
N TRP A 583 -33.76 11.08 16.01
CA TRP A 583 -32.61 10.18 15.98
C TRP A 583 -32.13 9.83 17.39
N LYS A 584 -32.07 8.54 17.70
CA LYS A 584 -31.28 8.06 18.85
C LYS A 584 -29.80 8.36 18.63
N THR A 585 -29.05 8.55 19.73
CA THR A 585 -27.63 8.93 19.72
C THR A 585 -26.77 8.29 18.63
N ASN A 586 -26.68 6.96 18.57
CA ASN A 586 -25.80 6.28 17.60
C ASN A 586 -26.29 6.43 16.15
N ALA A 587 -27.61 6.45 15.92
CA ALA A 587 -28.16 6.71 14.59
C ALA A 587 -27.85 8.15 14.13
N PHE A 588 -27.92 9.11 15.05
CA PHE A 588 -27.53 10.49 14.76
C PHE A 588 -26.03 10.63 14.49
N LEU A 589 -25.16 10.01 15.30
CA LEU A 589 -23.72 10.00 15.08
C LEU A 589 -23.36 9.38 13.72
N LYS A 590 -24.00 8.27 13.33
CA LYS A 590 -23.85 7.69 12.00
C LYS A 590 -24.28 8.66 10.91
N ARG A 591 -25.40 9.38 11.09
CA ARG A 591 -25.84 10.41 10.14
C ARG A 591 -24.83 11.54 10.03
N LEU A 592 -24.25 12.00 11.13
CA LEU A 592 -23.21 13.04 11.13
C LEU A 592 -21.95 12.59 10.37
N ASN A 593 -21.59 11.30 10.42
CA ASN A 593 -20.48 10.77 9.63
C ASN A 593 -20.76 10.77 8.12
N TYR A 594 -22.01 10.53 7.70
CA TYR A 594 -22.42 10.70 6.30
C TYR A 594 -22.31 12.16 5.86
N GLU A 595 -22.77 13.11 6.67
CA GLU A 595 -22.63 14.54 6.36
C GLU A 595 -21.16 14.93 6.26
N LEU A 596 -20.33 14.46 7.20
CA LEU A 596 -18.89 14.71 7.19
C LEU A 596 -18.24 14.20 5.90
N PHE A 597 -18.56 12.96 5.50
CA PHE A 597 -18.05 12.40 4.26
C PHE A 597 -18.45 13.26 3.06
N ASP A 598 -19.72 13.66 2.98
CA ASP A 598 -20.25 14.43 1.87
C ASP A 598 -19.59 15.82 1.76
N VAL A 599 -19.38 16.50 2.89
CA VAL A 599 -18.66 17.78 2.97
C VAL A 599 -17.21 17.66 2.49
N LEU A 600 -16.51 16.58 2.84
CA LEU A 600 -15.11 16.36 2.51
C LEU A 600 -14.89 15.62 1.19
N ARG A 601 -15.96 15.17 0.54
CA ARG A 601 -15.89 14.24 -0.59
C ARG A 601 -14.98 14.74 -1.70
N THR A 602 -15.09 16.00 -2.09
CA THR A 602 -14.26 16.58 -3.15
C THR A 602 -12.78 16.57 -2.80
N GLU A 603 -12.44 16.85 -1.55
CA GLU A 603 -11.06 16.89 -1.08
C GLU A 603 -10.44 15.49 -1.01
N PHE A 604 -11.22 14.49 -0.59
CA PHE A 604 -10.78 13.10 -0.60
C PHE A 604 -10.51 12.56 -2.01
N MET A 605 -11.14 13.15 -3.03
CA MET A 605 -10.97 12.76 -4.43
C MET A 605 -9.73 13.39 -5.09
N GLU A 606 -9.15 14.46 -4.50
CA GLU A 606 -7.94 15.08 -5.03
C GLU A 606 -6.73 14.16 -4.78
N THR A 607 -6.11 13.69 -5.87
CA THR A 607 -4.98 12.74 -5.79
C THR A 607 -3.75 13.36 -5.14
N ASP A 608 -3.53 14.67 -5.32
CA ASP A 608 -2.53 15.50 -4.67
C ASP A 608 -3.07 16.28 -3.45
N GLY A 609 -4.33 16.03 -3.08
CA GLY A 609 -4.99 16.61 -1.91
C GLY A 609 -4.20 16.32 -0.64
N HIS A 610 -4.13 17.32 0.24
CA HIS A 610 -3.47 17.19 1.54
C HIS A 610 -4.46 16.82 2.66
N ILE A 611 -5.76 16.86 2.38
CA ILE A 611 -6.84 16.32 3.22
C ILE A 611 -7.10 14.88 2.79
N LEU A 612 -6.90 13.94 3.71
CA LEU A 612 -6.87 12.51 3.45
C LEU A 612 -8.00 11.80 4.20
N PRO A 613 -8.70 10.86 3.54
CA PRO A 613 -9.68 10.01 4.20
C PRO A 613 -8.99 8.99 5.11
N PHE A 614 -9.74 8.53 6.11
CA PHE A 614 -9.39 7.37 6.94
C PHE A 614 -10.56 6.39 7.02
N PHE A 615 -10.35 5.22 7.65
CA PHE A 615 -11.41 4.25 7.92
C PHE A 615 -12.53 4.86 8.78
N ASP A 616 -13.75 4.36 8.62
CA ASP A 616 -14.87 4.76 9.47
C ASP A 616 -14.68 4.21 10.89
N ILE A 617 -14.18 5.04 11.79
CA ILE A 617 -13.95 4.64 13.17
C ILE A 617 -15.26 4.42 13.94
N TYR A 618 -16.42 4.83 13.41
CA TYR A 618 -17.72 4.44 13.92
C TYR A 618 -17.91 2.92 13.84
N ASP A 619 -17.69 2.34 12.66
CA ASP A 619 -17.90 0.92 12.42
C ASP A 619 -16.89 0.08 13.21
N MET A 620 -15.62 0.51 13.22
CA MET A 620 -14.59 -0.07 14.08
C MET A 620 -15.04 -0.15 15.54
N SER A 621 -15.63 0.93 16.05
CA SER A 621 -16.00 1.10 17.46
C SER A 621 -17.25 0.30 17.86
N PHE A 622 -18.11 0.01 16.90
CA PHE A 622 -19.33 -0.78 17.11
C PHE A 622 -19.00 -2.22 17.52
N GLY A 623 -17.92 -2.79 16.99
CA GLY A 623 -17.49 -4.17 17.27
C GLY A 623 -16.93 -4.41 18.68
N VAL A 624 -16.73 -3.36 19.48
CA VAL A 624 -16.11 -3.42 20.83
C VAL A 624 -16.85 -2.52 21.83
N LEU A 625 -18.18 -2.54 21.83
CA LEU A 625 -19.00 -1.73 22.75
C LEU A 625 -18.80 -2.09 24.23
N ASP A 626 -18.32 -3.29 24.51
CA ASP A 626 -17.93 -3.78 25.84
C ASP A 626 -16.62 -3.14 26.36
N TRP A 627 -15.86 -2.47 25.50
CA TRP A 627 -14.63 -1.75 25.86
C TRP A 627 -14.84 -0.29 26.24
N VAL A 628 -16.11 0.12 26.33
CA VAL A 628 -16.46 1.47 26.76
C VAL A 628 -16.31 1.56 28.29
N LEU A 629 -15.92 2.74 28.78
CA LEU A 629 -15.66 3.03 30.20
C LEU A 629 -16.83 3.77 30.86
N ASP A 630 -17.40 4.75 30.17
CA ASP A 630 -18.41 5.69 30.70
C ASP A 630 -19.54 5.99 29.71
N GLY A 631 -19.73 5.09 28.74
CA GLY A 631 -20.65 5.26 27.63
C GLY A 631 -20.09 6.04 26.42
N ILE A 632 -18.95 6.73 26.55
CA ILE A 632 -18.33 7.52 25.47
C ILE A 632 -16.89 7.08 25.22
N HIS A 633 -16.06 7.12 26.26
CA HIS A 633 -14.64 6.81 26.16
C HIS A 633 -14.38 5.31 26.20
N ARG A 634 -13.33 4.88 25.50
CA ARG A 634 -12.90 3.48 25.45
C ARG A 634 -11.67 3.18 26.30
N LYS A 635 -11.36 1.90 26.44
CA LYS A 635 -10.09 1.41 26.97
C LYS A 635 -8.90 1.81 26.08
N VAL A 636 -7.69 1.73 26.63
CA VAL A 636 -6.45 2.18 25.98
C VAL A 636 -6.18 1.45 24.66
N GLU A 637 -6.47 0.15 24.63
CA GLU A 637 -6.27 -0.77 23.51
C GLU A 637 -6.98 -0.31 22.24
N TRP A 638 -8.18 0.28 22.39
CA TRP A 638 -8.92 0.86 21.28
C TRP A 638 -8.12 1.96 20.58
N TYR A 639 -7.64 2.94 21.34
CA TYR A 639 -6.92 4.08 20.78
C TYR A 639 -5.59 3.65 20.18
N ASP A 640 -4.89 2.72 20.84
CA ASP A 640 -3.64 2.15 20.33
C ASP A 640 -3.86 1.42 19.00
N ALA A 641 -4.96 0.67 18.85
CA ALA A 641 -5.31 -0.01 17.61
C ALA A 641 -5.64 0.97 16.48
N VAL A 642 -6.43 2.02 16.74
CA VAL A 642 -6.76 3.05 15.74
C VAL A 642 -5.50 3.78 15.27
N LEU A 643 -4.63 4.23 16.18
CA LEU A 643 -3.39 4.91 15.80
C LEU A 643 -2.39 3.98 15.13
N SER A 644 -2.39 2.69 15.49
CA SER A 644 -1.60 1.68 14.79
C SER A 644 -2.07 1.50 13.35
N ASN A 645 -3.39 1.49 13.09
CA ASN A 645 -3.92 1.44 11.73
C ASN A 645 -3.60 2.73 10.96
N TRP A 646 -3.70 3.89 11.61
CA TRP A 646 -3.34 5.18 11.01
C TRP A 646 -1.87 5.25 10.60
N ILE A 647 -0.94 4.95 11.51
CA ILE A 647 0.49 5.08 11.21
C ILE A 647 0.92 4.11 10.11
N GLN A 648 0.33 2.91 10.07
CA GLN A 648 0.59 1.95 8.99
C GLN A 648 0.03 2.47 7.67
N THR A 649 -1.19 3.00 7.66
CA THR A 649 -1.77 3.66 6.47
C THR A 649 -0.87 4.79 5.97
N PHE A 650 -0.39 5.65 6.87
CA PHE A 650 0.52 6.75 6.54
C PHE A 650 1.89 6.29 6.04
N CYS A 651 2.43 5.20 6.61
CA CYS A 651 3.75 4.69 6.26
C CYS A 651 3.79 3.74 5.06
N GLU A 652 2.63 3.23 4.66
CA GLU A 652 2.44 2.42 3.45
C GLU A 652 1.98 3.23 2.25
N THR A 653 1.74 4.53 2.44
CA THR A 653 1.95 5.51 1.37
C THR A 653 3.43 5.73 1.15
#